data_AF-A0AAN7K8J9-F1
#
_entry.id   AF-A0AAN7K8J9-F1
#
_cell.length_a   1.000
_cell.length_b   1.000
_cell.length_c   1.000
_cell.angle_alpha   90.00
_cell.angle_beta   90.00
_cell.angle_gamma   90.00
#
_symmetry.space_group_name_H-M   'P 1'
#
loop_
_entity.id
_entity.type
_entity.pdbx_description
1 polymer ?
#
loop_
_entity_poly.entity_id
_entity_poly.type
_entity_poly.pdbx_seq_one_letter_code
_entity_poly.pdbx_strand_id
1 'polypeptide(L)'
;MGSKWRKAKLALGLNLCVYVPRTLEDSHPISDDSLTERLSDASLLSPGNRDAARWRPMTPTPSSHGLRLSRSSSKSSRQTCSICLNKIKQGGEHAIFTAECSHSFHFHCIASSVRHGNQICPVCRAKWKDIPSLAPSLDPPPRQRRGLTNSADWNFRDDASITNVRHLPLQAQRDPNRPNVMPAFQATEPAIYDDDESLNHHQPEKSSSDQIPEDSSYGSAIEIRTYPEVSAVPWAQSYDSFTILANLKAIPASKSCPQTPRAAVDLVTVLDISGSMAGTKLALLKRAMGFVIQNLSSTDRLSVIAFSSTARRLFPLLRMTDTGRQQALQAVNSLMANGGTNIAEGLRKGAKVMSDRKQKNPVASIILLSDGQDTCTFNSSSNTNSKANYQLLLPLSIHGDGFTGFQIPVHTFGFGSDHDASSMHSISETSGGTFSFIETEAAMQDAFAQCIGGLLSVVVQDLQVIIESAHQSVRLSLLRGGSYPNCVSADGRSGVIDVGDLYADEERDFLISVNLPVEASGFETCLLKVKCVYKDPLTKEISTVEDGEVRINRPETAGEEAATVSIEVDRQKNRLQAALAMSQAREAAEQGDLSTASSIIENCRHILGNSVSTKSGDMLCFGLDNELKEMQERMASRHVYETSGRAFILSGLSSHSWQRATARGDSTDQSSLIRAYQTPSMTQMLTRSQAMLLASPPSQTLTQPLLYWSSKPKAR
;
A
#
# COMPACT_ATOMS: atom_id res chain seq x y z
N MET A 1 -7.88 19.31 45.64
CA MET A 1 -7.75 19.87 44.27
C MET A 1 -8.64 19.11 43.28
N GLY A 2 -9.97 19.34 43.29
CA GLY A 2 -10.92 18.49 42.53
C GLY A 2 -11.97 19.21 41.69
N SER A 3 -11.89 20.54 41.50
CA SER A 3 -12.97 21.30 40.83
C SER A 3 -12.66 21.78 39.40
N LYS A 4 -11.44 21.57 38.89
CA LYS A 4 -11.07 21.98 37.51
C LYS A 4 -11.36 20.90 36.45
N TRP A 5 -11.38 19.62 36.80
CA TRP A 5 -11.64 18.52 35.86
C TRP A 5 -13.12 18.32 35.48
N ARG A 6 -14.07 18.85 36.27
CA ARG A 6 -15.50 18.79 35.91
C ARG A 6 -15.91 19.84 34.87
N LYS A 7 -15.17 20.95 34.74
CA LYS A 7 -15.48 21.99 33.74
C LYS A 7 -14.98 21.65 32.34
N ALA A 8 -13.95 20.81 32.21
CA ALA A 8 -13.46 20.33 30.91
C ALA A 8 -14.40 19.31 30.24
N LYS A 9 -15.17 18.54 31.03
CA LYS A 9 -16.05 17.48 30.52
C LYS A 9 -17.34 18.01 29.87
N LEU A 10 -17.77 19.22 30.22
CA LEU A 10 -18.95 19.89 29.65
C LEU A 10 -18.65 20.62 28.32
N ALA A 11 -17.37 20.86 27.99
CA ALA A 11 -16.97 21.49 26.73
C ALA A 11 -16.83 20.51 25.56
N LEU A 12 -16.90 19.20 25.80
CA LEU A 12 -16.60 18.15 24.81
C LEU A 12 -17.81 17.29 24.38
N GLY A 13 -19.04 17.67 24.71
CA GLY A 13 -20.24 17.19 24.00
C GLY A 13 -20.42 15.68 23.84
N LEU A 14 -19.96 14.85 24.78
CA LEU A 14 -20.09 13.39 24.73
C LEU A 14 -21.18 12.93 25.72
N ASN A 15 -22.39 12.72 25.22
CA ASN A 15 -23.48 12.06 25.95
C ASN A 15 -23.53 10.58 25.57
N LEU A 16 -23.03 9.70 26.43
CA LEU A 16 -23.34 8.27 26.40
C LEU A 16 -23.95 7.88 27.76
N CYS A 17 -25.22 7.52 27.73
CA CYS A 17 -25.98 7.03 28.88
C CYS A 17 -25.54 5.59 29.21
N VAL A 18 -24.98 5.38 30.40
CA VAL A 18 -24.92 4.05 31.02
C VAL A 18 -25.54 4.13 32.42
N TYR A 19 -26.56 3.30 32.60
CA TYR A 19 -27.34 3.11 33.82
C TYR A 19 -26.56 2.20 34.80
N VAL A 20 -26.37 2.65 36.03
CA VAL A 20 -25.78 1.87 37.13
C VAL A 20 -26.70 1.95 38.34
N PRO A 21 -27.21 0.82 38.87
CA PRO A 21 -27.94 0.81 40.14
C PRO A 21 -26.98 0.77 41.34
N ARG A 22 -27.21 1.69 42.28
CA ARG A 22 -26.82 1.68 43.70
C ARG A 22 -27.91 0.92 44.48
N THR A 23 -27.78 0.37 45.70
CA THR A 23 -26.81 0.30 46.81
C THR A 23 -27.48 -0.56 47.91
N LEU A 24 -26.71 -1.03 48.90
CA LEU A 24 -26.97 -1.11 50.37
C LEU A 24 -26.23 -2.35 50.93
N GLU A 25 -25.54 -2.35 52.06
CA GLU A 25 -25.32 -1.38 53.15
C GLU A 25 -24.18 -1.92 54.05
N ASP A 26 -23.41 -1.01 54.65
CA ASP A 26 -22.70 -1.00 55.96
C ASP A 26 -22.18 -2.32 56.58
N SER A 27 -20.93 -2.44 57.05
CA SER A 27 -20.38 -1.66 58.19
C SER A 27 -18.88 -1.98 58.45
N HIS A 28 -18.16 -0.98 58.93
CA HIS A 28 -16.75 -0.93 59.40
C HIS A 28 -16.54 -1.62 60.78
N PRO A 29 -15.34 -1.54 61.43
CA PRO A 29 -13.94 -1.69 60.97
C PRO A 29 -13.20 -2.72 61.86
N ILE A 30 -11.91 -2.99 61.63
CA ILE A 30 -10.86 -3.15 62.67
C ILE A 30 -9.49 -3.24 61.98
N SER A 31 -8.52 -2.80 62.76
CA SER A 31 -7.19 -2.26 62.52
C SER A 31 -6.06 -3.26 62.27
N ASP A 32 -4.96 -2.64 61.85
CA ASP A 32 -3.55 -2.89 62.19
C ASP A 32 -2.70 -3.93 61.43
N ASP A 33 -1.55 -3.35 61.05
CA ASP A 33 -0.17 -3.87 60.94
C ASP A 33 0.07 -5.07 59.99
N SER A 34 0.95 -4.92 58.98
CA SER A 34 2.43 -4.90 59.10
C SER A 34 2.90 -6.19 59.81
N LEU A 35 3.80 -7.03 59.30
CA LEU A 35 4.94 -6.92 58.41
C LEU A 35 5.41 -8.39 58.18
N THR A 36 6.13 -8.66 57.08
CA THR A 36 7.27 -9.62 56.93
C THR A 36 7.30 -10.92 57.78
N GLU A 37 7.65 -12.11 57.31
CA GLU A 37 8.65 -12.49 56.33
C GLU A 37 8.72 -14.04 56.28
N ARG A 38 8.99 -14.58 55.09
CA ARG A 38 9.98 -15.66 54.80
C ARG A 38 9.80 -17.13 55.21
N LEU A 39 10.03 -17.94 54.15
CA LEU A 39 10.83 -19.19 54.03
C LEU A 39 10.28 -20.44 54.74
N SER A 40 10.19 -21.61 54.12
CA SER A 40 11.17 -22.34 53.32
C SER A 40 10.41 -23.42 52.51
N ASP A 41 10.62 -23.64 51.22
CA ASP A 41 11.74 -24.31 50.52
C ASP A 41 11.44 -25.78 50.17
N ALA A 42 11.81 -26.09 48.93
CA ALA A 42 12.13 -27.38 48.32
C ALA A 42 11.08 -28.51 48.16
N SER A 43 10.91 -28.87 46.87
CA SER A 43 11.02 -30.23 46.29
C SER A 43 9.91 -31.26 46.55
N LEU A 44 9.60 -32.23 45.69
CA LEU A 44 9.88 -32.62 44.30
C LEU A 44 8.91 -33.77 44.01
N LEU A 45 8.43 -33.85 42.77
CA LEU A 45 8.15 -35.05 41.97
C LEU A 45 7.06 -36.07 42.38
N SER A 46 6.30 -36.41 41.34
CA SER A 46 5.25 -37.43 41.15
C SER A 46 5.76 -38.87 41.36
N PRO A 47 4.93 -39.95 41.30
CA PRO A 47 4.27 -40.45 40.06
C PRO A 47 2.91 -41.12 40.36
N GLY A 48 2.12 -41.74 39.48
CA GLY A 48 2.19 -42.05 38.05
C GLY A 48 1.18 -43.17 37.72
N ASN A 49 0.67 -43.12 36.48
CA ASN A 49 0.38 -44.23 35.54
C ASN A 49 -0.59 -45.38 35.90
N ARG A 50 -1.65 -45.56 35.07
CA ARG A 50 -1.82 -46.67 34.09
C ARG A 50 -3.24 -46.78 33.48
N ASP A 51 -3.27 -46.82 32.15
CA ASP A 51 -3.96 -47.72 31.20
C ASP A 51 -5.39 -48.29 31.39
N ALA A 52 -6.14 -48.19 30.27
CA ALA A 52 -6.96 -49.22 29.59
C ALA A 52 -8.50 -49.35 29.79
N ALA A 53 -9.18 -49.24 28.63
CA ALA A 53 -10.21 -50.14 28.06
C ALA A 53 -11.70 -50.14 28.52
N ARG A 54 -12.55 -49.75 27.56
CA ARG A 54 -13.78 -50.40 27.00
C ARG A 54 -14.93 -50.96 27.88
N TRP A 55 -16.14 -50.43 27.55
CA TRP A 55 -17.43 -51.09 27.22
C TRP A 55 -18.56 -51.27 28.30
N ARG A 56 -19.74 -50.76 27.91
CA ARG A 56 -21.19 -50.86 28.29
C ARG A 56 -21.73 -52.21 28.83
N PRO A 57 -23.07 -52.43 29.01
CA PRO A 57 -24.19 -51.69 29.67
C PRO A 57 -25.09 -52.63 30.56
N MET A 58 -26.22 -52.15 31.15
CA MET A 58 -27.58 -52.76 31.07
C MET A 58 -28.57 -52.23 32.15
N THR A 59 -29.82 -52.06 31.73
CA THR A 59 -31.09 -51.82 32.48
C THR A 59 -31.69 -53.14 33.01
N PRO A 60 -32.71 -53.18 33.93
CA PRO A 60 -34.13 -53.10 33.51
C PRO A 60 -35.17 -52.54 34.55
N THR A 61 -36.35 -52.19 34.02
CA THR A 61 -37.71 -51.89 34.56
C THR A 61 -38.39 -53.05 35.33
N PRO A 62 -39.54 -52.92 36.08
CA PRO A 62 -40.90 -52.60 35.53
C PRO A 62 -42.05 -52.00 36.43
N SER A 63 -43.09 -51.48 35.72
CA SER A 63 -44.57 -51.34 35.94
C SER A 63 -45.20 -50.91 37.29
N SER A 64 -46.25 -50.07 37.36
CA SER A 64 -47.65 -50.39 36.95
C SER A 64 -48.64 -49.16 36.87
N HIS A 65 -49.69 -49.35 36.04
CA HIS A 65 -51.04 -48.73 35.84
C HIS A 65 -51.60 -47.70 36.88
N GLY A 66 -52.46 -46.70 36.59
CA GLY A 66 -53.17 -46.24 35.39
C GLY A 66 -54.15 -45.05 35.70
N LEU A 67 -54.44 -44.25 34.65
CA LEU A 67 -55.57 -43.31 34.40
C LEU A 67 -55.77 -42.02 35.23
N ARG A 68 -55.46 -40.85 34.62
CA ARG A 68 -56.45 -39.77 34.30
C ARG A 68 -55.84 -38.68 33.40
N LEU A 69 -56.64 -38.21 32.45
CA LEU A 69 -56.33 -37.21 31.43
C LEU A 69 -55.91 -35.85 32.02
N SER A 70 -54.74 -35.35 31.61
CA SER A 70 -54.49 -33.91 31.49
C SER A 70 -53.43 -33.64 30.40
N ARG A 71 -53.72 -32.59 29.62
CA ARG A 71 -52.97 -32.12 28.45
C ARG A 71 -51.49 -31.90 28.80
N SER A 72 -50.58 -32.57 28.09
CA SER A 72 -49.23 -32.06 27.87
C SER A 72 -48.72 -32.50 26.50
N SER A 73 -48.88 -31.60 25.52
CA SER A 73 -48.18 -31.69 24.25
C SER A 73 -46.68 -31.57 24.52
N SER A 74 -45.94 -32.55 24.02
CA SER A 74 -44.51 -32.74 24.12
C SER A 74 -43.73 -31.46 23.78
N LYS A 75 -43.04 -30.88 24.77
CA LYS A 75 -41.99 -29.88 24.57
C LYS A 75 -40.73 -30.60 24.06
N SER A 76 -40.58 -30.76 22.75
CA SER A 76 -39.30 -31.16 22.14
C SER A 76 -38.64 -29.99 21.39
N SER A 77 -37.36 -29.80 21.68
CA SER A 77 -36.33 -29.02 20.95
C SER A 77 -36.73 -27.65 20.37
N ARG A 78 -36.65 -26.59 21.19
CA ARG A 78 -36.68 -25.18 20.71
C ARG A 78 -35.36 -24.44 20.92
N GLN A 79 -34.21 -25.04 20.59
CA GLN A 79 -32.91 -24.35 20.73
C GLN A 79 -31.86 -24.69 19.67
N THR A 80 -32.23 -25.06 18.43
CA THR A 80 -31.24 -25.25 17.34
C THR A 80 -31.69 -24.54 16.06
N CYS A 81 -30.76 -23.85 15.40
CA CYS A 81 -31.00 -23.15 14.14
C CYS A 81 -31.06 -24.17 13.00
N SER A 82 -32.12 -24.22 12.22
CA SER A 82 -32.28 -25.20 11.13
C SER A 82 -31.43 -24.92 9.88
N ILE A 83 -30.72 -23.79 9.84
CA ILE A 83 -29.83 -23.42 8.72
C ILE A 83 -28.38 -23.81 9.03
N CYS A 84 -27.89 -23.52 10.23
CA CYS A 84 -26.51 -23.84 10.63
C CYS A 84 -26.39 -24.97 11.66
N LEU A 85 -27.51 -25.56 12.09
CA LEU A 85 -27.63 -26.65 13.06
C LEU A 85 -27.06 -26.38 14.47
N ASN A 86 -26.55 -25.17 14.72
CA ASN A 86 -26.00 -24.75 16.02
C ASN A 86 -27.07 -24.36 17.04
N LYS A 87 -26.73 -24.44 18.34
CA LYS A 87 -27.65 -24.09 19.45
C LYS A 87 -27.94 -22.59 19.50
N ILE A 88 -29.22 -22.24 19.62
CA ILE A 88 -29.70 -20.86 19.77
C ILE A 88 -29.71 -20.54 21.27
N LYS A 89 -28.76 -19.71 21.74
CA LYS A 89 -28.72 -19.21 23.13
C LYS A 89 -29.46 -17.87 23.22
N GLN A 90 -30.45 -17.76 24.10
CA GLN A 90 -31.06 -16.47 24.45
C GLN A 90 -30.04 -15.67 25.30
N GLY A 91 -29.50 -14.57 24.75
CA GLY A 91 -28.68 -13.61 25.50
C GLY A 91 -27.18 -13.53 25.14
N GLY A 92 -26.72 -14.18 24.06
CA GLY A 92 -25.40 -13.90 23.45
C GLY A 92 -25.53 -13.01 22.21
N GLU A 93 -24.42 -12.44 21.70
CA GLU A 93 -24.26 -11.44 20.61
C GLU A 93 -25.00 -11.69 19.27
N HIS A 94 -25.82 -12.74 19.15
CA HIS A 94 -26.51 -13.11 17.93
C HIS A 94 -28.01 -12.87 18.08
N ALA A 95 -28.55 -11.87 17.40
CA ALA A 95 -29.98 -11.61 17.35
C ALA A 95 -30.75 -12.85 16.85
N ILE A 96 -31.87 -13.16 17.50
CA ILE A 96 -32.72 -14.31 17.17
C ILE A 96 -33.92 -13.81 16.35
N PHE A 97 -34.11 -14.37 15.16
CA PHE A 97 -35.33 -14.14 14.39
C PHE A 97 -36.28 -15.33 14.61
N THR A 98 -37.46 -15.07 15.17
CA THR A 98 -38.52 -16.08 15.25
C THR A 98 -39.60 -15.69 14.25
N ALA A 99 -39.75 -16.52 13.22
CA ALA A 99 -40.73 -16.35 12.18
C ALA A 99 -42.17 -16.54 12.71
N GLU A 100 -43.17 -16.00 12.01
CA GLU A 100 -44.61 -16.20 12.29
C GLU A 100 -44.99 -17.69 12.40
N CYS A 101 -44.29 -18.55 11.66
CA CYS A 101 -44.45 -20.01 11.70
C CYS A 101 -43.77 -20.69 12.92
N SER A 102 -43.36 -19.94 13.94
CA SER A 102 -42.69 -20.42 15.17
C SER A 102 -41.36 -21.15 14.97
N HIS A 103 -40.70 -20.97 13.82
CA HIS A 103 -39.33 -21.44 13.57
C HIS A 103 -38.34 -20.34 13.94
N SER A 104 -37.28 -20.70 14.68
CA SER A 104 -36.25 -19.76 15.13
C SER A 104 -34.95 -19.96 14.36
N PHE A 105 -34.34 -18.85 13.96
CA PHE A 105 -33.08 -18.80 13.22
C PHE A 105 -32.16 -17.75 13.85
N HIS A 106 -30.85 -17.90 13.65
CA HIS A 106 -29.96 -16.75 13.84
C HIS A 106 -30.28 -15.69 12.78
N PHE A 107 -30.30 -14.43 13.17
CA PHE A 107 -30.62 -13.32 12.28
C PHE A 107 -29.73 -13.29 11.03
N HIS A 108 -28.42 -13.51 11.20
CA HIS A 108 -27.47 -13.60 10.07
C HIS A 108 -27.80 -14.77 9.11
N CYS A 109 -28.24 -15.92 9.62
CA CYS A 109 -28.57 -17.07 8.78
C CYS A 109 -29.78 -16.83 7.86
N ILE A 110 -30.68 -15.91 8.22
CA ILE A 110 -31.88 -15.62 7.42
C ILE A 110 -31.81 -14.29 6.67
N ALA A 111 -30.99 -13.34 7.11
CA ALA A 111 -30.85 -12.01 6.51
C ALA A 111 -30.44 -12.07 5.03
N SER A 112 -29.58 -13.02 4.64
CA SER A 112 -29.19 -13.20 3.24
C SER A 112 -30.38 -13.65 2.37
N SER A 113 -31.20 -14.60 2.84
CA SER A 113 -32.34 -15.11 2.05
C SER A 113 -33.43 -14.04 1.84
N VAL A 114 -33.69 -13.23 2.87
CA VAL A 114 -34.64 -12.12 2.81
C VAL A 114 -34.14 -10.98 1.90
N ARG A 115 -32.83 -10.70 1.91
CA ARG A 115 -32.22 -9.69 1.01
C ARG A 115 -32.38 -10.04 -0.48
N HIS A 116 -32.50 -11.32 -0.83
CA HIS A 116 -32.74 -11.79 -2.20
C HIS A 116 -34.25 -11.92 -2.55
N GLY A 117 -35.16 -11.39 -1.71
CA GLY A 117 -36.59 -11.35 -1.98
C GLY A 117 -37.37 -12.61 -1.59
N ASN A 118 -36.74 -13.59 -0.93
CA ASN A 118 -37.41 -14.81 -0.50
C ASN A 118 -38.08 -14.62 0.87
N GLN A 119 -39.38 -14.28 0.87
CA GLN A 119 -40.20 -14.12 2.08
C GLN A 119 -40.86 -15.45 2.53
N ILE A 120 -40.16 -16.57 2.33
CA ILE A 120 -40.70 -17.92 2.57
C ILE A 120 -39.82 -18.62 3.61
N CYS A 121 -40.45 -19.21 4.62
CA CYS A 121 -39.74 -20.01 5.63
C CYS A 121 -39.02 -21.21 4.99
N PRO A 122 -37.70 -21.39 5.18
CA PRO A 122 -36.96 -22.54 4.63
C PRO A 122 -37.44 -23.90 5.15
N VAL A 123 -38.05 -23.93 6.34
CA VAL A 123 -38.45 -25.17 7.02
C VAL A 123 -39.86 -25.61 6.63
N CYS A 124 -40.83 -24.70 6.67
CA CYS A 124 -42.25 -25.04 6.46
C CYS A 124 -42.89 -24.37 5.25
N ARG A 125 -42.13 -23.55 4.52
CA ARG A 125 -42.60 -22.81 3.33
C ARG A 125 -43.76 -21.84 3.56
N ALA A 126 -44.06 -21.48 4.81
CA ALA A 126 -45.00 -20.40 5.13
C ALA A 126 -44.46 -19.04 4.64
N LYS A 127 -45.33 -18.22 4.03
CA LYS A 127 -45.00 -16.85 3.63
C LYS A 127 -45.04 -15.91 4.84
N TRP A 128 -44.00 -15.12 5.04
CA TRP A 128 -43.94 -14.10 6.09
C TRP A 128 -44.58 -12.81 5.61
N LYS A 129 -45.50 -12.25 6.39
CA LYS A 129 -46.23 -11.03 6.03
C LYS A 129 -45.56 -9.78 6.59
N ASP A 130 -44.95 -9.89 7.77
CA ASP A 130 -44.27 -8.78 8.44
C ASP A 130 -42.78 -9.09 8.67
N ILE A 131 -41.91 -8.47 7.87
CA ILE A 131 -40.47 -8.39 8.12
C ILE A 131 -40.16 -6.91 8.41
N PRO A 132 -39.46 -6.55 9.51
CA PRO A 132 -39.07 -5.17 9.77
C PRO A 132 -38.28 -4.62 8.56
N SER A 133 -38.87 -3.66 7.87
CA SER A 133 -38.38 -3.13 6.60
C SER A 133 -37.30 -2.05 6.80
N LEU A 134 -36.19 -2.18 6.08
CA LEU A 134 -35.55 -1.01 5.48
C LEU A 134 -36.41 -0.61 4.26
N ALA A 135 -36.70 0.67 4.09
CA ALA A 135 -37.51 1.22 2.98
C ALA A 135 -36.83 2.50 2.41
N PRO A 136 -37.18 3.01 1.19
CA PRO A 136 -37.70 2.33 -0.01
C PRO A 136 -37.14 2.81 -1.39
N SER A 137 -37.31 1.94 -2.41
CA SER A 137 -37.79 2.17 -3.81
C SER A 137 -37.07 3.10 -4.83
N LEU A 138 -36.73 2.53 -6.00
CA LEU A 138 -37.18 2.96 -7.34
C LEU A 138 -37.33 1.74 -8.29
N ASP A 139 -38.49 1.61 -8.94
CA ASP A 139 -38.98 0.48 -9.77
C ASP A 139 -38.32 0.32 -11.17
N PRO A 140 -38.38 -0.88 -11.80
CA PRO A 140 -38.27 -1.09 -13.24
C PRO A 140 -39.61 -1.52 -13.94
N PRO A 141 -39.74 -1.41 -15.29
CA PRO A 141 -41.01 -1.55 -16.02
C PRO A 141 -41.39 -3.02 -16.37
N PRO A 142 -42.62 -3.29 -16.89
CA PRO A 142 -43.32 -4.56 -16.70
C PRO A 142 -43.03 -5.62 -17.76
N ARG A 143 -43.11 -6.89 -17.33
CA ARG A 143 -43.01 -8.11 -18.17
C ARG A 143 -44.30 -8.39 -18.94
N GLN A 144 -44.17 -8.68 -20.24
CA GLN A 144 -45.19 -9.34 -21.06
C GLN A 144 -45.25 -10.85 -20.79
N ARG A 145 -46.49 -11.37 -20.78
CA ARG A 145 -46.87 -12.79 -20.73
C ARG A 145 -46.48 -13.56 -22.00
N ARG A 146 -45.86 -14.73 -21.84
CA ARG A 146 -46.13 -16.00 -22.55
C ARG A 146 -45.78 -17.12 -21.55
N GLY A 147 -46.56 -18.17 -21.32
CA GLY A 147 -47.30 -19.01 -22.25
C GLY A 147 -46.72 -20.42 -22.09
N LEU A 148 -47.46 -21.31 -21.43
CA LEU A 148 -47.14 -22.72 -21.21
C LEU A 148 -46.70 -23.41 -22.51
N THR A 149 -45.68 -24.29 -22.45
CA THR A 149 -45.76 -25.69 -22.93
C THR A 149 -44.46 -26.47 -22.66
N ASN A 150 -44.65 -27.61 -22.00
CA ASN A 150 -44.03 -28.93 -22.09
C ASN A 150 -42.51 -29.16 -22.07
N SER A 151 -42.16 -29.89 -21.00
CA SER A 151 -41.11 -30.89 -20.82
C SER A 151 -41.09 -31.96 -21.91
N ALA A 152 -39.89 -32.29 -22.42
CA ALA A 152 -39.50 -33.65 -22.83
C ALA A 152 -37.97 -33.78 -22.96
N ASP A 153 -37.44 -34.66 -22.13
CA ASP A 153 -36.24 -35.51 -22.21
C ASP A 153 -35.03 -35.15 -23.09
N TRP A 154 -33.91 -35.08 -22.38
CA TRP A 154 -32.54 -35.20 -22.86
C TRP A 154 -32.19 -36.67 -23.06
N ASN A 155 -31.73 -37.04 -24.26
CA ASN A 155 -30.92 -38.24 -24.46
C ASN A 155 -29.57 -37.85 -25.09
N PHE A 156 -28.53 -38.35 -24.46
CA PHE A 156 -27.11 -38.19 -24.75
C PHE A 156 -26.71 -39.06 -25.96
N ARG A 157 -25.93 -38.52 -26.92
CA ARG A 157 -24.83 -39.26 -27.56
C ARG A 157 -23.88 -38.36 -28.34
N ASP A 158 -22.60 -38.65 -28.16
CA ASP A 158 -21.42 -38.12 -28.84
C ASP A 158 -21.52 -38.18 -30.37
N ASP A 159 -20.97 -37.18 -31.06
CA ASP A 159 -19.92 -37.43 -32.05
C ASP A 159 -19.15 -36.16 -32.44
N ALA A 160 -17.85 -36.36 -32.70
CA ALA A 160 -16.91 -35.36 -33.15
C ALA A 160 -17.07 -35.07 -34.65
N SER A 161 -17.06 -33.80 -35.06
CA SER A 161 -16.42 -33.35 -36.31
C SER A 161 -16.50 -31.82 -36.52
N ILE A 162 -15.32 -31.24 -36.70
CA ILE A 162 -14.94 -30.13 -37.59
C ILE A 162 -16.11 -29.48 -38.35
N THR A 163 -16.35 -28.18 -38.16
CA THR A 163 -16.79 -27.29 -39.26
C THR A 163 -16.56 -25.80 -38.97
N ASN A 164 -16.12 -25.13 -40.03
CA ASN A 164 -15.89 -23.71 -40.23
C ASN A 164 -17.01 -22.79 -39.69
N VAL A 165 -16.61 -21.74 -38.98
CA VAL A 165 -17.49 -20.61 -38.63
C VAL A 165 -17.71 -19.76 -39.88
N ARG A 166 -18.85 -19.94 -40.54
CA ARG A 166 -19.40 -18.96 -41.49
C ARG A 166 -20.00 -17.80 -40.71
N HIS A 167 -19.44 -16.61 -40.92
CA HIS A 167 -20.09 -15.35 -40.61
C HIS A 167 -21.44 -15.25 -41.33
N LEU A 168 -22.52 -14.96 -40.59
CA LEU A 168 -23.75 -14.39 -41.13
C LEU A 168 -23.95 -12.98 -40.52
N PRO A 169 -24.27 -11.97 -41.34
CA PRO A 169 -24.46 -10.60 -40.87
C PRO A 169 -25.91 -10.42 -40.37
N LEU A 170 -26.07 -10.00 -39.11
CA LEU A 170 -27.34 -9.49 -38.62
C LEU A 170 -27.47 -8.02 -39.02
N GLN A 171 -28.29 -7.77 -40.05
CA GLN A 171 -28.77 -6.44 -40.40
C GLN A 171 -29.69 -5.93 -39.28
N ALA A 172 -29.22 -4.90 -38.55
CA ALA A 172 -30.07 -4.14 -37.64
C ALA A 172 -30.90 -3.11 -38.44
N GLN A 173 -32.22 -3.19 -38.30
CA GLN A 173 -33.18 -2.20 -38.77
C GLN A 173 -32.83 -0.82 -38.19
N ARG A 174 -32.53 0.16 -39.06
CA ARG A 174 -32.30 1.56 -38.71
C ARG A 174 -33.63 2.30 -38.57
N ASP A 175 -33.84 2.92 -37.42
CA ASP A 175 -34.88 3.90 -37.17
C ASP A 175 -34.28 5.32 -37.37
N PRO A 176 -34.82 6.21 -38.25
CA PRO A 176 -34.07 7.39 -38.72
C PRO A 176 -34.06 8.60 -37.77
N ASN A 177 -34.74 8.58 -36.62
CA ASN A 177 -35.02 9.80 -35.84
C ASN A 177 -34.48 9.83 -34.40
N ARG A 178 -33.34 9.18 -34.13
CA ARG A 178 -32.65 9.31 -32.83
C ARG A 178 -31.21 9.77 -33.01
N PRO A 179 -30.78 10.91 -32.41
CA PRO A 179 -29.38 11.29 -32.42
C PRO A 179 -28.56 10.24 -31.67
N ASN A 180 -27.66 9.59 -32.40
CA ASN A 180 -26.83 8.50 -31.91
C ASN A 180 -25.63 9.08 -31.15
N VAL A 181 -25.68 9.09 -29.82
CA VAL A 181 -24.46 9.24 -29.01
C VAL A 181 -23.91 7.83 -28.81
N MET A 182 -22.90 7.46 -29.61
CA MET A 182 -22.13 6.24 -29.32
C MET A 182 -21.39 6.42 -27.99
N PRO A 183 -21.29 5.39 -27.13
CA PRO A 183 -20.35 5.44 -26.01
C PRO A 183 -18.94 5.58 -26.59
N ALA A 184 -18.19 6.59 -26.18
CA ALA A 184 -16.84 6.92 -26.66
C ALA A 184 -15.76 5.83 -26.39
N PHE A 185 -16.15 4.64 -25.94
CA PHE A 185 -15.27 3.60 -25.43
C PHE A 185 -15.17 2.37 -26.35
N GLN A 186 -15.50 2.49 -27.64
CA GLN A 186 -15.36 1.42 -28.64
C GLN A 186 -14.65 1.90 -29.93
N ALA A 187 -13.68 2.81 -29.81
CA ALA A 187 -12.79 3.13 -30.92
C ALA A 187 -11.71 2.05 -31.07
N THR A 188 -11.35 1.71 -32.31
CA THR A 188 -10.18 0.87 -32.61
C THR A 188 -8.94 1.54 -32.04
N GLU A 189 -8.16 0.81 -31.25
CA GLU A 189 -6.98 1.35 -30.58
C GLU A 189 -5.92 1.75 -31.63
N PRO A 190 -5.36 2.97 -31.57
CA PRO A 190 -4.40 3.43 -32.57
C PRO A 190 -3.06 2.69 -32.42
N ALA A 191 -2.34 2.52 -33.53
CA ALA A 191 -1.04 1.83 -33.55
C ALA A 191 0.08 2.63 -32.85
N ILE A 192 -0.08 3.95 -32.74
CA ILE A 192 0.83 4.90 -32.10
C ILE A 192 -0.03 5.72 -31.12
N TYR A 193 0.48 5.95 -29.90
CA TYR A 193 -0.21 6.73 -28.87
C TYR A 193 0.26 8.18 -28.81
N ASP A 194 0.14 8.87 -29.94
CA ASP A 194 0.53 10.27 -30.12
C ASP A 194 -0.68 11.23 -30.11
N ASP A 195 -1.81 10.78 -29.58
CA ASP A 195 -3.06 11.53 -29.43
C ASP A 195 -3.08 12.40 -28.16
N ASP A 196 -1.90 12.77 -27.64
CA ASP A 196 -1.77 13.64 -26.47
C ASP A 196 -2.09 15.12 -26.80
N GLU A 197 -2.75 15.79 -25.86
CA GLU A 197 -3.04 17.23 -25.96
C GLU A 197 -1.74 18.04 -25.96
N SER A 198 -1.68 19.09 -26.79
CA SER A 198 -0.59 20.06 -26.74
C SER A 198 -0.60 20.82 -25.41
N LEU A 199 0.49 20.74 -24.65
CA LEU A 199 0.76 21.64 -23.53
C LEU A 199 0.92 23.04 -24.12
N ASN A 200 -0.09 23.88 -23.96
CA ASN A 200 0.03 25.30 -24.24
C ASN A 200 1.16 25.84 -23.36
N HIS A 201 2.32 26.13 -23.97
CA HIS A 201 3.32 26.98 -23.34
C HIS A 201 2.70 28.36 -23.16
N HIS A 202 2.03 28.59 -22.03
CA HIS A 202 1.98 29.93 -21.49
C HIS A 202 3.43 30.28 -21.12
N GLN A 203 4.18 30.79 -22.09
CA GLN A 203 5.22 31.74 -21.78
C GLN A 203 4.54 32.81 -20.92
N PRO A 204 5.09 33.15 -19.74
CA PRO A 204 4.60 34.32 -19.03
C PRO A 204 4.72 35.48 -20.02
N GLU A 205 3.58 36.08 -20.37
CA GLU A 205 3.56 37.31 -21.16
C GLU A 205 4.49 38.29 -20.45
N LYS A 206 5.53 38.74 -21.15
CA LYS A 206 6.38 39.83 -20.68
C LYS A 206 5.54 41.10 -20.65
N SER A 207 4.76 41.28 -19.58
CA SER A 207 4.22 42.58 -19.20
C SER A 207 5.40 43.43 -18.73
N SER A 208 5.79 44.37 -19.58
CA SER A 208 6.76 45.41 -19.28
C SER A 208 6.26 46.33 -18.17
N SER A 209 6.68 46.07 -16.93
CA SER A 209 7.00 47.04 -15.87
C SER A 209 6.78 46.37 -14.52
N ASP A 210 7.86 45.92 -13.88
CA ASP A 210 8.14 46.24 -12.48
C ASP A 210 9.55 45.74 -12.16
N GLN A 211 10.29 46.58 -11.45
CA GLN A 211 11.68 46.34 -11.06
C GLN A 211 11.72 45.12 -10.14
N ILE A 212 12.32 44.03 -10.62
CA ILE A 212 12.67 42.88 -9.80
C ILE A 212 13.85 43.33 -8.91
N PRO A 213 13.79 43.16 -7.57
CA PRO A 213 14.99 43.29 -6.76
C PRO A 213 15.93 42.15 -7.16
N GLU A 214 17.07 42.50 -7.76
CA GLU A 214 18.23 41.62 -7.91
C GLU A 214 18.80 41.32 -6.52
N ASP A 215 18.19 40.37 -5.81
CA ASP A 215 18.83 39.54 -4.77
C ASP A 215 17.79 38.57 -4.19
N SER A 216 17.54 37.47 -4.89
CA SER A 216 17.07 36.25 -4.24
C SER A 216 17.86 35.10 -4.80
N SER A 217 18.98 34.76 -4.16
CA SER A 217 19.63 33.49 -4.40
C SER A 217 18.57 32.41 -4.16
N TYR A 218 18.06 31.79 -5.22
CA TYR A 218 17.30 30.55 -5.07
C TYR A 218 18.26 29.57 -4.41
N GLY A 219 18.07 29.33 -3.11
CA GLY A 219 18.92 28.45 -2.35
C GLY A 219 18.97 27.07 -3.01
N SER A 220 20.11 26.40 -2.89
CA SER A 220 20.28 25.03 -3.37
C SER A 220 19.06 24.16 -2.97
N ALA A 221 18.48 23.44 -3.93
CA ALA A 221 17.39 22.49 -3.68
C ALA A 221 17.84 21.24 -2.91
N ILE A 222 19.15 21.08 -2.69
CA ILE A 222 19.74 19.96 -1.97
C ILE A 222 20.64 20.47 -0.84
N GLU A 223 20.44 19.92 0.35
CA GLU A 223 21.36 20.00 1.47
C GLU A 223 22.17 18.71 1.55
N ILE A 224 23.49 18.83 1.65
CA ILE A 224 24.42 17.71 1.83
C ILE A 224 24.97 17.80 3.25
N ARG A 225 25.00 16.67 3.96
CA ARG A 225 25.66 16.55 5.26
C ARG A 225 26.48 15.28 5.30
N THR A 226 27.70 15.39 5.79
CA THR A 226 28.61 14.24 5.89
C THR A 226 29.00 13.94 7.33
N TYR A 227 29.04 12.65 7.69
CA TYR A 227 29.38 12.20 9.03
C TYR A 227 30.45 11.09 8.96
N PRO A 228 31.67 11.29 9.49
CA PRO A 228 32.62 10.21 9.64
C PRO A 228 32.19 9.25 10.76
N GLU A 229 32.56 7.97 10.66
CA GLU A 229 32.23 6.95 11.68
C GLU A 229 32.72 7.34 13.07
N VAL A 230 33.93 7.90 13.16
CA VAL A 230 34.50 8.51 14.37
C VAL A 230 35.18 9.82 14.00
N SER A 231 35.26 10.75 14.95
CA SER A 231 35.80 12.10 14.73
C SER A 231 37.33 12.15 14.69
N ALA A 232 38.02 11.16 15.26
CA ALA A 232 39.47 11.07 15.20
C ALA A 232 39.99 9.62 15.19
N VAL A 233 41.13 9.43 14.53
CA VAL A 233 41.79 8.11 14.40
C VAL A 233 43.30 8.31 14.48
N PRO A 234 44.06 7.52 15.27
CA PRO A 234 45.51 7.71 15.40
C PRO A 234 46.26 7.66 14.06
N TRP A 235 47.19 8.60 13.82
CA TRP A 235 47.94 8.65 12.55
C TRP A 235 48.76 7.38 12.27
N ALA A 236 49.20 6.70 13.32
CA ALA A 236 49.97 5.45 13.26
C ALA A 236 49.13 4.23 12.86
N GLN A 237 47.80 4.37 12.79
CA GLN A 237 46.88 3.27 12.49
C GLN A 237 46.28 3.43 11.08
N SER A 238 46.25 2.32 10.35
CA SER A 238 45.52 2.19 9.09
C SER A 238 44.18 1.49 9.26
N TYR A 239 43.22 1.86 8.42
CA TYR A 239 41.91 1.21 8.33
C TYR A 239 41.62 0.85 6.89
N ASP A 240 41.25 -0.40 6.64
CA ASP A 240 40.94 -0.87 5.28
C ASP A 240 39.53 -0.44 4.83
N SER A 241 38.64 -0.18 5.79
CA SER A 241 37.23 0.17 5.53
C SER A 241 36.70 1.13 6.58
N PHE A 242 37.19 2.38 6.56
CA PHE A 242 36.61 3.46 7.35
C PHE A 242 35.32 3.96 6.72
N THR A 243 34.25 4.11 7.50
CA THR A 243 32.93 4.47 6.96
C THR A 243 32.63 5.96 7.11
N ILE A 244 32.08 6.56 6.06
CA ILE A 244 31.57 7.92 6.05
C ILE A 244 30.13 7.88 5.54
N LEU A 245 29.22 8.54 6.22
CA LEU A 245 27.85 8.74 5.76
C LEU A 245 27.75 10.04 4.96
N ALA A 246 27.15 9.99 3.78
CA ALA A 246 26.63 11.14 3.06
C ALA A 246 25.10 11.14 3.15
N ASN A 247 24.54 12.12 3.86
CA ASN A 247 23.11 12.40 3.96
C ASN A 247 22.75 13.52 2.98
N LEU A 248 21.76 13.27 2.14
CA LEU A 248 21.24 14.22 1.17
C LEU A 248 19.80 14.51 1.50
N LYS A 249 19.43 15.79 1.57
CA LYS A 249 18.06 16.21 1.84
C LYS A 249 17.58 17.18 0.78
N ALA A 250 16.43 16.86 0.17
CA ALA A 250 15.78 17.74 -0.79
C ALA A 250 14.99 18.85 -0.06
N ILE A 251 15.35 20.10 -0.29
CA ILE A 251 14.71 21.27 0.31
C ILE A 251 13.55 21.73 -0.59
N PRO A 252 12.33 21.91 -0.05
CA PRO A 252 11.24 22.49 -0.82
C PRO A 252 11.54 23.95 -1.21
N ALA A 253 11.16 24.34 -2.44
CA ALA A 253 11.26 25.72 -2.90
C ALA A 253 10.37 26.65 -2.05
N SER A 254 11.01 27.34 -1.10
CA SER A 254 10.48 28.35 -0.16
C SER A 254 9.19 28.00 0.60
N LYS A 255 9.32 27.88 1.93
CA LYS A 255 8.20 27.77 2.90
C LYS A 255 7.33 29.03 2.99
N SER A 256 7.66 30.13 2.31
CA SER A 256 7.03 31.44 2.50
C SER A 256 5.93 31.80 1.50
N CYS A 257 5.68 30.99 0.46
CA CYS A 257 4.64 31.32 -0.53
C CYS A 257 3.81 30.08 -0.93
N PRO A 258 2.50 30.02 -0.63
CA PRO A 258 1.61 28.91 -1.02
C PRO A 258 1.32 28.83 -2.53
N GLN A 259 2.10 29.51 -3.38
CA GLN A 259 1.91 29.64 -4.83
C GLN A 259 3.13 29.21 -5.66
N THR A 260 4.16 28.59 -5.07
CA THR A 260 5.23 28.02 -5.91
C THR A 260 4.65 26.88 -6.75
N PRO A 261 4.72 26.98 -8.09
CA PRO A 261 4.16 25.94 -8.96
C PRO A 261 4.97 24.66 -8.80
N ARG A 262 4.30 23.55 -8.55
CA ARG A 262 4.95 22.23 -8.54
C ARG A 262 5.17 21.72 -9.97
N ALA A 263 6.11 20.78 -10.11
CA ALA A 263 6.33 20.08 -11.37
C ALA A 263 5.05 19.35 -11.83
N ALA A 264 4.77 19.46 -13.13
CA ALA A 264 3.67 18.72 -13.76
C ALA A 264 4.06 17.23 -13.91
N VAL A 265 3.09 16.34 -13.75
CA VAL A 265 3.29 14.89 -13.78
C VAL A 265 2.55 14.27 -14.96
N ASP A 266 3.19 13.31 -15.63
CA ASP A 266 2.55 12.35 -16.51
C ASP A 266 2.42 11.01 -15.78
N LEU A 267 1.18 10.61 -15.51
CA LEU A 267 0.85 9.38 -14.79
C LEU A 267 0.15 8.40 -15.71
N VAL A 268 0.65 7.17 -15.80
CA VAL A 268 -0.05 6.07 -16.46
C VAL A 268 -0.40 5.03 -15.40
N THR A 269 -1.70 4.75 -15.26
CA THR A 269 -2.17 3.70 -14.34
C THR A 269 -2.52 2.44 -15.13
N VAL A 270 -1.91 1.32 -14.75
CA VAL A 270 -2.12 -0.02 -15.29
C VAL A 270 -2.89 -0.82 -14.25
N LEU A 271 -4.19 -1.01 -14.50
CA LEU A 271 -5.15 -1.51 -13.52
C LEU A 271 -5.63 -2.91 -13.89
N ASP A 272 -5.47 -3.86 -12.96
CA ASP A 272 -6.00 -5.20 -13.10
C ASP A 272 -7.55 -5.19 -12.99
N ILE A 273 -8.20 -5.77 -14.00
CA ILE A 273 -9.64 -6.00 -14.05
C ILE A 273 -9.96 -7.48 -14.29
N SER A 274 -9.07 -8.38 -13.88
CA SER A 274 -9.31 -9.83 -13.90
C SER A 274 -10.51 -10.21 -13.02
N GLY A 275 -10.99 -11.44 -13.19
CA GLY A 275 -12.13 -11.95 -12.44
C GLY A 275 -11.94 -11.91 -10.90
N SER A 276 -10.71 -12.02 -10.41
CA SER A 276 -10.38 -11.94 -8.97
C SER A 276 -10.68 -10.57 -8.37
N MET A 277 -10.58 -9.51 -9.17
CA MET A 277 -10.90 -8.13 -8.77
C MET A 277 -12.40 -7.87 -8.59
N ALA A 278 -13.28 -8.83 -8.91
CA ALA A 278 -14.72 -8.62 -8.80
C ALA A 278 -15.20 -8.28 -7.37
N GLY A 279 -16.32 -7.55 -7.27
CA GLY A 279 -16.93 -7.22 -5.98
C GLY A 279 -16.27 -6.02 -5.29
N THR A 280 -15.87 -6.20 -4.03
CA THR A 280 -15.35 -5.12 -3.16
C THR A 280 -14.02 -4.58 -3.68
N LYS A 281 -13.11 -5.45 -4.16
CA LYS A 281 -11.78 -5.06 -4.65
C LYS A 281 -11.84 -4.02 -5.77
N LEU A 282 -12.63 -4.27 -6.82
CA LEU A 282 -12.83 -3.32 -7.92
C LEU A 282 -13.54 -2.04 -7.45
N ALA A 283 -14.47 -2.12 -6.50
CA ALA A 283 -15.13 -0.93 -5.96
C ALA A 283 -14.13 -0.02 -5.21
N LEU A 284 -13.20 -0.62 -4.45
CA LEU A 284 -12.13 0.07 -3.76
C LEU A 284 -11.11 0.65 -4.74
N LEU A 285 -10.73 -0.09 -5.77
CA LEU A 285 -9.87 0.40 -6.85
C LEU A 285 -10.48 1.64 -7.52
N LYS A 286 -11.77 1.60 -7.85
CA LYS A 286 -12.48 2.76 -8.43
C LYS A 286 -12.46 3.96 -7.48
N ARG A 287 -12.67 3.73 -6.19
CA ARG A 287 -12.61 4.77 -5.16
C ARG A 287 -11.21 5.37 -5.03
N ALA A 288 -10.17 4.54 -4.94
CA ALA A 288 -8.78 4.96 -4.86
C ALA A 288 -8.37 5.76 -6.11
N MET A 289 -8.73 5.30 -7.30
CA MET A 289 -8.52 6.05 -8.53
C MET A 289 -9.31 7.36 -8.57
N GLY A 290 -10.52 7.39 -8.03
CA GLY A 290 -11.27 8.63 -7.85
C GLY A 290 -10.52 9.64 -6.98
N PHE A 291 -9.90 9.20 -5.89
CA PHE A 291 -9.04 10.03 -5.04
C PHE A 291 -7.82 10.56 -5.81
N VAL A 292 -7.14 9.71 -6.58
CA VAL A 292 -6.01 10.13 -7.43
C VAL A 292 -6.45 11.22 -8.41
N ILE A 293 -7.50 10.96 -9.20
CA ILE A 293 -8.00 11.89 -10.23
C ILE A 293 -8.37 13.25 -9.63
N GLN A 294 -8.93 13.27 -8.42
CA GLN A 294 -9.32 14.51 -7.76
C GLN A 294 -8.14 15.34 -7.23
N ASN A 295 -7.02 14.68 -6.87
CA ASN A 295 -5.82 15.35 -6.36
C ASN A 295 -4.81 15.73 -7.46
N LEU A 296 -4.97 15.23 -8.69
CA LEU A 296 -4.24 15.73 -9.85
C LEU A 296 -4.73 17.14 -10.23
N SER A 297 -3.78 17.98 -10.65
CA SER A 297 -4.00 19.36 -11.09
C SER A 297 -4.24 19.44 -12.60
N SER A 298 -4.69 20.58 -13.11
CA SER A 298 -4.94 20.78 -14.55
C SER A 298 -3.69 20.77 -15.42
N THR A 299 -2.48 20.80 -14.85
CA THR A 299 -1.21 20.65 -15.57
C THR A 299 -0.76 19.20 -15.67
N ASP A 300 -1.26 18.30 -14.81
CA ASP A 300 -0.93 16.88 -14.88
C ASP A 300 -1.73 16.18 -15.95
N ARG A 301 -1.16 15.08 -16.47
CA ARG A 301 -1.82 14.20 -17.42
C ARG A 301 -1.96 12.80 -16.85
N LEU A 302 -3.10 12.17 -17.11
CA LEU A 302 -3.41 10.81 -16.69
C LEU A 302 -3.82 9.98 -17.90
N SER A 303 -3.32 8.74 -17.97
CA SER A 303 -3.81 7.70 -18.87
C SER A 303 -4.21 6.47 -18.05
N VAL A 304 -5.32 5.84 -18.40
CA VAL A 304 -5.81 4.64 -17.71
C VAL A 304 -5.79 3.46 -18.67
N ILE A 305 -5.02 2.45 -18.29
CA ILE A 305 -4.94 1.15 -18.97
C ILE A 305 -5.59 0.13 -18.05
N ALA A 306 -6.54 -0.63 -18.58
CA ALA A 306 -7.08 -1.80 -17.89
C ALA A 306 -6.59 -3.07 -18.55
N PHE A 307 -6.25 -4.06 -17.75
CA PHE A 307 -5.80 -5.34 -18.27
C PHE A 307 -6.49 -6.51 -17.57
N SER A 308 -6.69 -7.56 -18.34
CA SER A 308 -7.12 -8.89 -17.89
C SER A 308 -6.34 -9.92 -18.70
N SER A 309 -7.00 -10.80 -19.47
CA SER A 309 -6.34 -11.63 -20.49
C SER A 309 -5.74 -10.80 -21.62
N THR A 310 -6.30 -9.61 -21.86
CA THR A 310 -5.77 -8.61 -22.80
C THR A 310 -5.68 -7.26 -22.11
N ALA A 311 -4.77 -6.41 -22.56
CA ALA A 311 -4.66 -5.03 -22.09
C ALA A 311 -5.37 -4.07 -23.05
N ARG A 312 -5.95 -3.00 -22.53
CA ARG A 312 -6.64 -1.96 -23.31
C ARG A 312 -6.38 -0.59 -22.68
N ARG A 313 -6.08 0.41 -23.52
CA ARG A 313 -6.14 1.81 -23.10
C ARG A 313 -7.60 2.26 -23.00
N LEU A 314 -8.07 2.53 -21.80
CA LEU A 314 -9.44 2.98 -21.53
C LEU A 314 -9.59 4.49 -21.64
N PHE A 315 -8.56 5.20 -21.21
CA PHE A 315 -8.50 6.65 -21.21
C PHE A 315 -7.14 7.07 -21.78
N PRO A 316 -7.10 7.86 -22.87
CA PRO A 316 -5.84 8.36 -23.43
C PRO A 316 -5.15 9.34 -22.47
N LEU A 317 -3.89 9.67 -22.73
CA LEU A 317 -3.12 10.58 -21.87
C LEU A 317 -3.61 12.02 -22.04
N LEU A 318 -4.47 12.47 -21.12
CA LEU A 318 -5.11 13.79 -21.18
C LEU A 318 -4.89 14.58 -19.90
N ARG A 319 -4.98 15.92 -20.01
CA ARG A 319 -4.83 16.82 -18.86
C ARG A 319 -5.99 16.69 -17.88
N MET A 320 -5.72 16.78 -16.58
CA MET A 320 -6.73 16.71 -15.53
C MET A 320 -7.42 18.08 -15.29
N THR A 321 -7.88 18.70 -16.37
CA THR A 321 -8.86 19.81 -16.34
C THR A 321 -10.21 19.31 -15.79
N ASP A 322 -11.16 20.20 -15.53
CA ASP A 322 -12.48 19.77 -15.02
C ASP A 322 -13.16 18.75 -15.96
N THR A 323 -13.04 18.96 -17.27
CA THR A 323 -13.55 18.02 -18.28
C THR A 323 -12.74 16.72 -18.31
N GLY A 324 -11.41 16.80 -18.28
CA GLY A 324 -10.53 15.62 -18.26
C GLY A 324 -10.74 14.76 -17.02
N ARG A 325 -10.92 15.36 -15.84
CA ARG A 325 -11.23 14.65 -14.59
C ARG A 325 -12.59 13.95 -14.68
N GLN A 326 -13.62 14.62 -15.19
CA GLN A 326 -14.93 14.01 -15.36
C GLN A 326 -14.89 12.81 -16.32
N GLN A 327 -14.18 12.93 -17.44
CA GLN A 327 -14.00 11.83 -18.40
C GLN A 327 -13.21 10.67 -17.79
N ALA A 328 -12.12 10.95 -17.06
CA ALA A 328 -11.33 9.94 -16.37
C ALA A 328 -12.17 9.19 -15.32
N LEU A 329 -12.96 9.92 -14.51
CA LEU A 329 -13.88 9.31 -13.54
C LEU A 329 -14.93 8.42 -14.22
N GLN A 330 -15.49 8.85 -15.35
CA GLN A 330 -16.42 8.04 -16.13
C GLN A 330 -15.75 6.76 -16.66
N ALA A 331 -14.53 6.87 -17.19
CA ALA A 331 -13.76 5.72 -17.66
C ALA A 331 -13.47 4.72 -16.54
N VAL A 332 -13.01 5.18 -15.38
CA VAL A 332 -12.76 4.35 -14.19
C VAL A 332 -14.05 3.71 -13.68
N ASN A 333 -15.16 4.45 -13.62
CA ASN A 333 -16.45 3.91 -13.18
C ASN A 333 -17.00 2.85 -14.14
N SER A 334 -16.61 2.87 -15.41
CA SER A 334 -16.99 1.87 -16.42
C SER A 334 -16.24 0.54 -16.32
N LEU A 335 -15.19 0.44 -15.49
CA LEU A 335 -14.41 -0.80 -15.31
C LEU A 335 -15.32 -1.95 -14.86
N MET A 336 -15.13 -3.12 -15.45
CA MET A 336 -15.81 -4.36 -15.07
C MET A 336 -14.79 -5.48 -14.98
N ALA A 337 -14.84 -6.24 -13.90
CA ALA A 337 -13.97 -7.38 -13.68
C ALA A 337 -14.36 -8.56 -14.58
N ASN A 338 -13.42 -9.04 -15.40
CA ASN A 338 -13.58 -10.22 -16.25
C ASN A 338 -12.22 -10.73 -16.76
N GLY A 339 -12.13 -12.02 -17.07
CA GLY A 339 -10.96 -12.63 -17.69
C GLY A 339 -9.84 -13.01 -16.71
N GLY A 340 -8.69 -13.41 -17.28
CA GLY A 340 -7.47 -13.74 -16.54
C GLY A 340 -6.61 -12.50 -16.26
N THR A 341 -5.32 -12.71 -15.99
CA THR A 341 -4.36 -11.67 -15.59
C THR A 341 -3.13 -11.76 -16.47
N ASN A 342 -2.85 -10.72 -17.26
CA ASN A 342 -1.69 -10.61 -18.16
C ASN A 342 -0.95 -9.29 -17.86
N ILE A 343 -0.03 -9.35 -16.90
CA ILE A 343 0.69 -8.17 -16.38
C ILE A 343 1.62 -7.60 -17.46
N ALA A 344 2.28 -8.49 -18.21
CA ALA A 344 3.22 -8.12 -19.26
C ALA A 344 2.58 -7.26 -20.36
N GLU A 345 1.39 -7.64 -20.85
CA GLU A 345 0.68 -6.84 -21.86
C GLU A 345 0.23 -5.49 -21.32
N GLY A 346 -0.21 -5.42 -20.05
CA GLY A 346 -0.58 -4.18 -19.38
C GLY A 346 0.60 -3.20 -19.32
N LEU A 347 1.74 -3.68 -18.84
CA LEU A 347 2.97 -2.89 -18.75
C LEU A 347 3.52 -2.50 -20.11
N ARG A 348 3.51 -3.39 -21.10
CA ARG A 348 3.95 -3.09 -22.47
C ARG A 348 3.14 -1.93 -23.07
N LYS A 349 1.82 -1.93 -22.86
CA LYS A 349 0.97 -0.80 -23.26
C LYS A 349 1.27 0.47 -22.47
N GLY A 350 1.51 0.37 -21.16
CA GLY A 350 1.86 1.51 -20.32
C GLY A 350 3.16 2.19 -20.76
N ALA A 351 4.20 1.39 -21.00
CA ALA A 351 5.48 1.85 -21.52
C ALA A 351 5.33 2.50 -22.90
N LYS A 352 4.52 1.90 -23.77
CA LYS A 352 4.23 2.44 -25.10
C LYS A 352 3.55 3.80 -25.01
N VAL A 353 2.56 3.97 -24.13
CA VAL A 353 1.93 5.28 -23.89
C VAL A 353 2.97 6.31 -23.46
N MET A 354 3.90 5.95 -22.58
CA MET A 354 4.95 6.88 -22.13
C MET A 354 6.02 7.17 -23.18
N SER A 355 6.30 6.22 -24.06
CA SER A 355 7.31 6.35 -25.13
C SER A 355 6.79 7.16 -26.32
N ASP A 356 5.51 6.97 -26.68
CA ASP A 356 4.89 7.57 -27.86
C ASP A 356 4.40 9.03 -27.62
N ARG A 357 4.54 9.58 -26.40
CA ARG A 357 4.09 10.95 -26.06
C ARG A 357 4.82 11.99 -26.91
N LYS A 358 4.07 12.89 -27.56
CA LYS A 358 4.64 14.04 -28.30
C LYS A 358 5.29 15.03 -27.35
N GLN A 359 4.66 15.26 -26.21
CA GLN A 359 5.16 16.18 -25.20
C GLN A 359 5.44 15.44 -23.90
N LYS A 360 6.42 15.90 -23.12
CA LYS A 360 6.84 15.24 -21.89
C LYS A 360 6.78 16.25 -20.75
N ASN A 361 5.93 15.98 -19.76
CA ASN A 361 6.03 16.68 -18.49
C ASN A 361 7.36 16.29 -17.81
N PRO A 362 7.89 17.14 -16.89
CA PRO A 362 9.14 16.87 -16.21
C PRO A 362 9.15 15.51 -15.52
N VAL A 363 8.08 15.18 -14.79
CA VAL A 363 7.96 13.93 -14.03
C VAL A 363 7.08 12.95 -14.80
N ALA A 364 7.52 11.69 -14.90
CA ALA A 364 6.75 10.61 -15.52
C ALA A 364 6.80 9.34 -14.66
N SER A 365 5.66 8.69 -14.43
CA SER A 365 5.61 7.48 -13.61
C SER A 365 4.48 6.53 -14.02
N ILE A 366 4.68 5.24 -13.84
CA ILE A 366 3.67 4.20 -14.05
C ILE A 366 3.26 3.62 -12.69
N ILE A 367 1.95 3.53 -12.44
CA ILE A 367 1.39 2.81 -11.29
C ILE A 367 0.74 1.52 -11.79
N LEU A 368 1.22 0.37 -11.32
CA LEU A 368 0.64 -0.95 -11.58
C LEU A 368 -0.08 -1.45 -10.33
N LEU A 369 -1.35 -1.82 -10.46
CA LEU A 369 -2.10 -2.54 -9.42
C LEU A 369 -2.51 -3.91 -9.94
N SER A 370 -2.27 -4.97 -9.16
CA SER A 370 -2.77 -6.32 -9.42
C SER A 370 -3.07 -7.07 -8.12
N ASP A 371 -4.07 -7.94 -8.14
CA ASP A 371 -4.44 -8.82 -7.04
C ASP A 371 -4.20 -10.30 -7.31
N GLY A 372 -3.62 -10.65 -8.47
CA GLY A 372 -3.53 -12.01 -8.95
C GLY A 372 -2.14 -12.39 -9.47
N GLN A 373 -1.97 -13.69 -9.71
CA GLN A 373 -0.81 -14.23 -10.43
C GLN A 373 -0.99 -14.02 -11.93
N ASP A 374 0.09 -13.76 -12.66
CA ASP A 374 0.01 -13.75 -14.14
C ASP A 374 -0.32 -15.15 -14.63
N THR A 375 -1.49 -15.28 -15.25
CA THR A 375 -2.03 -16.55 -15.74
C THR A 375 -1.83 -16.73 -17.23
N CYS A 376 -1.40 -15.67 -17.94
CA CYS A 376 -1.39 -15.66 -19.40
C CYS A 376 0.01 -15.79 -19.99
N THR A 377 1.06 -15.32 -19.31
CA THR A 377 2.46 -15.49 -19.78
C THR A 377 2.94 -16.93 -19.70
N PHE A 378 2.37 -17.77 -18.81
CA PHE A 378 2.81 -19.17 -18.61
C PHE A 378 2.47 -20.12 -19.77
N ASN A 379 1.53 -19.78 -20.65
CA ASN A 379 1.07 -20.69 -21.71
C ASN A 379 1.92 -20.67 -23.00
N SER A 380 3.01 -19.89 -23.08
CA SER A 380 3.79 -19.75 -24.33
C SER A 380 5.11 -20.53 -24.38
N SER A 381 5.51 -21.26 -23.34
CA SER A 381 6.73 -22.08 -23.40
C SER A 381 6.59 -23.38 -22.62
N SER A 382 6.45 -24.48 -23.36
CA SER A 382 6.70 -25.84 -22.91
C SER A 382 8.17 -25.96 -22.47
N ASN A 383 8.46 -25.65 -21.21
CA ASN A 383 9.55 -26.26 -20.46
C ASN A 383 9.42 -25.95 -18.95
N THR A 384 9.58 -27.00 -18.18
CA THR A 384 9.59 -27.13 -16.73
C THR A 384 10.19 -25.95 -15.94
N ASN A 385 9.49 -25.52 -14.88
CA ASN A 385 10.02 -24.83 -13.69
C ASN A 385 10.80 -23.50 -13.84
N SER A 386 10.66 -22.77 -14.94
CA SER A 386 11.26 -21.44 -15.05
C SER A 386 10.28 -20.36 -14.60
N LYS A 387 10.49 -19.76 -13.43
CA LYS A 387 9.79 -18.53 -12.99
C LYS A 387 9.84 -17.51 -14.13
N ALA A 388 8.72 -16.86 -14.47
CA ALA A 388 8.68 -15.88 -15.54
C ALA A 388 9.68 -14.76 -15.25
N ASN A 389 10.74 -14.65 -16.07
CA ASN A 389 11.70 -13.55 -15.98
C ASN A 389 11.05 -12.28 -16.57
N TYR A 390 10.26 -11.57 -15.76
CA TYR A 390 9.66 -10.29 -16.17
C TYR A 390 10.70 -9.24 -16.58
N GLN A 391 11.95 -9.40 -16.14
CA GLN A 391 13.07 -8.61 -16.63
C GLN A 391 13.19 -8.65 -18.16
N LEU A 392 12.84 -9.77 -18.82
CA LEU A 392 12.83 -9.88 -20.28
C LEU A 392 11.56 -9.32 -20.94
N LEU A 393 10.51 -9.06 -20.15
CA LEU A 393 9.20 -8.60 -20.63
C LEU A 393 8.99 -7.10 -20.43
N LEU A 394 9.79 -6.45 -19.59
CA LEU A 394 9.78 -5.00 -19.47
C LEU A 394 10.35 -4.39 -20.76
N PRO A 395 9.69 -3.38 -21.35
CA PRO A 395 10.28 -2.64 -22.47
C PRO A 395 11.60 -1.98 -22.07
N LEU A 396 12.52 -1.82 -23.02
CA LEU A 396 13.80 -1.14 -22.78
C LEU A 396 13.62 0.28 -22.23
N SER A 397 12.51 0.96 -22.55
CA SER A 397 12.16 2.27 -21.99
C SER A 397 11.86 2.27 -20.48
N ILE A 398 11.78 1.10 -19.84
CA ILE A 398 11.63 0.94 -18.39
C ILE A 398 12.97 0.50 -17.76
N HIS A 399 13.87 -0.07 -18.56
CA HIS A 399 15.18 -0.50 -18.10
C HIS A 399 16.11 0.71 -17.89
N GLY A 400 16.83 0.73 -16.77
CA GLY A 400 18.04 1.53 -16.65
C GLY A 400 19.19 0.79 -17.34
N ASP A 401 19.74 1.33 -18.43
CA ASP A 401 20.95 0.79 -19.04
C ASP A 401 22.18 1.28 -18.25
N GLY A 402 22.43 0.64 -17.09
CA GLY A 402 23.67 0.62 -16.28
C GLY A 402 24.28 1.93 -15.77
N PHE A 403 24.08 3.03 -16.48
CA PHE A 403 24.66 4.37 -16.33
C PHE A 403 23.72 5.48 -16.87
N THR A 404 22.73 5.14 -17.70
CA THR A 404 21.59 6.03 -17.97
C THR A 404 20.47 5.64 -17.01
N GLY A 405 20.10 6.56 -16.10
CA GLY A 405 19.08 6.32 -15.07
C GLY A 405 17.77 5.73 -15.60
N PHE A 406 16.94 5.23 -14.69
CA PHE A 406 15.66 4.64 -15.03
C PHE A 406 14.78 5.63 -15.79
N GLN A 407 14.43 5.30 -17.03
CA GLN A 407 13.73 6.25 -17.88
C GLN A 407 12.28 6.50 -17.41
N ILE A 408 11.63 5.51 -16.79
CA ILE A 408 10.27 5.63 -16.21
C ILE A 408 10.09 4.67 -15.02
N PRO A 409 9.94 5.16 -13.78
CA PRO A 409 9.70 4.30 -12.61
C PRO A 409 8.31 3.64 -12.65
N VAL A 410 8.25 2.36 -12.25
CA VAL A 410 7.01 1.59 -12.10
C VAL A 410 6.76 1.28 -10.63
N HIS A 411 5.80 1.98 -10.02
CA HIS A 411 5.33 1.66 -8.67
C HIS A 411 4.28 0.56 -8.73
N THR A 412 4.53 -0.54 -8.03
CA THR A 412 3.67 -1.72 -8.06
C THR A 412 2.94 -1.88 -6.73
N PHE A 413 1.64 -2.20 -6.81
CA PHE A 413 0.76 -2.38 -5.67
C PHE A 413 0.16 -3.78 -5.72
N GLY A 414 0.65 -4.66 -4.85
CA GLY A 414 0.12 -6.00 -4.67
C GLY A 414 -1.07 -5.96 -3.72
N PHE A 415 -2.24 -6.38 -4.18
CA PHE A 415 -3.47 -6.33 -3.39
C PHE A 415 -3.93 -7.72 -2.93
N GLY A 416 -4.16 -7.89 -1.63
CA GLY A 416 -4.59 -9.15 -1.03
C GLY A 416 -3.51 -10.24 -1.07
N SER A 417 -3.86 -11.48 -0.74
CA SER A 417 -2.90 -12.60 -0.63
C SER A 417 -2.52 -13.26 -1.96
N ASP A 418 -3.31 -13.04 -3.00
CA ASP A 418 -3.28 -13.88 -4.21
C ASP A 418 -2.35 -13.31 -5.31
N HIS A 419 -1.78 -12.13 -5.09
CA HIS A 419 -0.91 -11.45 -6.05
C HIS A 419 0.50 -12.07 -6.14
N ASP A 420 1.14 -11.94 -7.30
CA ASP A 420 2.53 -12.38 -7.47
C ASP A 420 3.52 -11.35 -6.89
N ALA A 421 3.72 -11.39 -5.57
CA ALA A 421 4.61 -10.48 -4.87
C ALA A 421 6.04 -10.47 -5.44
N SER A 422 6.56 -11.64 -5.83
CA SER A 422 7.93 -11.77 -6.35
C SER A 422 8.10 -11.05 -7.68
N SER A 423 7.13 -11.24 -8.58
CA SER A 423 7.16 -10.62 -9.91
C SER A 423 6.92 -9.12 -9.83
N MET A 424 5.95 -8.68 -9.03
CA MET A 424 5.67 -7.25 -8.83
C MET A 424 6.86 -6.52 -8.20
N HIS A 425 7.50 -7.11 -7.19
CA HIS A 425 8.73 -6.58 -6.63
C HIS A 425 9.84 -6.48 -7.69
N SER A 426 10.08 -7.55 -8.45
CA SER A 426 11.09 -7.56 -9.52
C SER A 426 10.87 -6.49 -10.59
N ILE A 427 9.60 -6.26 -10.96
CA ILE A 427 9.21 -5.20 -11.91
C ILE A 427 9.56 -3.82 -11.34
N SER A 428 9.15 -3.53 -10.10
CA SER A 428 9.44 -2.24 -9.49
C SER A 428 10.94 -2.00 -9.32
N GLU A 429 11.68 -3.02 -8.87
CA GLU A 429 13.11 -2.98 -8.64
C GLU A 429 13.89 -2.69 -9.92
N THR A 430 13.54 -3.37 -11.01
CA THR A 430 14.18 -3.18 -12.32
C THR A 430 13.90 -1.79 -12.92
N SER A 431 12.80 -1.15 -12.51
CA SER A 431 12.39 0.16 -13.01
C SER A 431 12.80 1.34 -12.12
N GLY A 432 13.41 1.11 -10.96
CA GLY A 432 13.66 2.17 -9.96
C GLY A 432 12.38 2.69 -9.27
N GLY A 433 11.30 1.93 -9.36
CA GLY A 433 10.04 2.17 -8.67
C GLY A 433 10.00 1.54 -7.28
N THR A 434 8.81 1.43 -6.70
CA THR A 434 8.62 0.83 -5.37
C THR A 434 7.54 -0.23 -5.38
N PHE A 435 7.68 -1.25 -4.54
CA PHE A 435 6.66 -2.27 -4.31
C PHE A 435 5.94 -2.00 -2.99
N SER A 436 4.62 -1.89 -3.05
CA SER A 436 3.74 -1.72 -1.90
C SER A 436 2.79 -2.90 -1.78
N PHE A 437 2.70 -3.47 -0.58
CA PHE A 437 1.80 -4.56 -0.26
C PHE A 437 0.60 -4.04 0.51
N ILE A 438 -0.60 -4.23 -0.05
CA ILE A 438 -1.87 -3.83 0.55
C ILE A 438 -2.60 -5.10 1.00
N GLU A 439 -2.64 -5.32 2.31
CA GLU A 439 -3.31 -6.49 2.90
C GLU A 439 -4.80 -6.24 3.15
N THR A 440 -5.13 -5.06 3.68
CA THR A 440 -6.50 -4.70 4.05
C THR A 440 -7.18 -3.85 2.97
N GLU A 441 -8.49 -4.04 2.82
CA GLU A 441 -9.33 -3.25 1.91
C GLU A 441 -9.27 -1.74 2.22
N ALA A 442 -9.12 -1.37 3.49
CA ALA A 442 -9.07 0.02 3.94
C ALA A 442 -7.76 0.72 3.56
N ALA A 443 -6.64 0.00 3.50
CA ALA A 443 -5.32 0.57 3.23
C ALA A 443 -5.08 0.90 1.75
N MET A 444 -5.94 0.47 0.82
CA MET A 444 -5.73 0.70 -0.62
C MET A 444 -5.70 2.19 -0.97
N GLN A 445 -6.69 2.96 -0.53
CA GLN A 445 -6.76 4.39 -0.85
C GLN A 445 -5.56 5.14 -0.23
N ASP A 446 -5.17 4.75 0.98
CA ASP A 446 -4.04 5.34 1.70
C ASP A 446 -2.70 5.03 1.02
N ALA A 447 -2.49 3.80 0.55
CA ALA A 447 -1.30 3.43 -0.21
C ALA A 447 -1.13 4.28 -1.48
N PHE A 448 -2.23 4.52 -2.22
CA PHE A 448 -2.22 5.39 -3.39
C PHE A 448 -1.97 6.85 -2.98
N ALA A 449 -2.58 7.31 -1.89
CA ALA A 449 -2.40 8.66 -1.36
C ALA A 449 -0.93 8.94 -0.99
N GLN A 450 -0.27 7.99 -0.35
CA GLN A 450 1.16 8.06 -0.04
C GLN A 450 2.00 8.17 -1.31
N CYS A 451 1.75 7.32 -2.31
CA CYS A 451 2.50 7.32 -3.56
C CYS A 451 2.34 8.63 -4.34
N ILE A 452 1.10 9.10 -4.55
CA ILE A 452 0.88 10.36 -5.26
C ILE A 452 1.39 11.57 -4.46
N GLY A 453 1.37 11.50 -3.13
CA GLY A 453 1.95 12.55 -2.29
C GLY A 453 3.43 12.78 -2.58
N GLY A 454 4.19 11.71 -2.86
CA GLY A 454 5.58 11.80 -3.32
C GLY A 454 5.69 12.31 -4.76
N LEU A 455 4.99 11.66 -5.69
CA LEU A 455 5.05 11.99 -7.14
C LEU A 455 4.69 13.45 -7.44
N LEU A 456 3.75 14.03 -6.69
CA LEU A 456 3.33 15.43 -6.84
C LEU A 456 4.25 16.42 -6.09
N SER A 457 5.31 15.95 -5.44
CA SER A 457 6.26 16.79 -4.69
C SER A 457 7.71 16.66 -5.18
N VAL A 458 7.95 16.22 -6.41
CA VAL A 458 9.31 16.15 -6.98
C VAL A 458 9.90 17.55 -7.10
N VAL A 459 11.08 17.75 -6.53
CA VAL A 459 11.84 19.03 -6.56
C VAL A 459 13.21 18.90 -7.20
N VAL A 460 13.72 17.68 -7.35
CA VAL A 460 15.03 17.37 -7.90
C VAL A 460 14.88 16.21 -8.88
N GLN A 461 15.45 16.34 -10.08
CA GLN A 461 15.48 15.27 -11.10
C GLN A 461 16.90 14.86 -11.45
N ASP A 462 17.07 13.61 -11.88
CA ASP A 462 18.34 13.05 -12.38
C ASP A 462 19.53 13.35 -11.44
N LEU A 463 19.35 13.19 -10.13
CA LEU A 463 20.39 13.45 -9.15
C LEU A 463 21.52 12.44 -9.26
N GLN A 464 22.72 12.95 -9.48
CA GLN A 464 23.97 12.20 -9.40
C GLN A 464 24.81 12.71 -8.24
N VAL A 465 25.31 11.78 -7.43
CA VAL A 465 26.20 12.05 -6.30
C VAL A 465 27.60 11.64 -6.72
N ILE A 466 28.48 12.63 -6.83
CA ILE A 466 29.88 12.46 -7.20
C ILE A 466 30.70 12.59 -5.92
N ILE A 467 31.47 11.55 -5.63
CA ILE A 467 32.35 11.47 -4.47
C ILE A 467 33.76 11.47 -5.00
N GLU A 468 34.58 12.42 -4.55
CA GLU A 468 35.98 12.57 -4.93
C GLU A 468 36.85 12.44 -3.68
N SER A 469 37.92 11.66 -3.78
CA SER A 469 38.95 11.60 -2.74
C SER A 469 39.72 12.92 -2.70
N ALA A 470 39.76 13.56 -1.53
CA ALA A 470 40.47 14.82 -1.35
C ALA A 470 41.97 14.59 -1.11
N HIS A 471 42.35 13.43 -0.57
CA HIS A 471 43.73 13.10 -0.23
C HIS A 471 44.31 12.01 -1.15
N GLN A 472 45.54 12.24 -1.62
CA GLN A 472 46.20 11.40 -2.64
C GLN A 472 46.31 9.92 -2.25
N SER A 473 46.39 9.62 -0.95
CA SER A 473 46.57 8.27 -0.41
C SER A 473 45.26 7.61 0.05
N VAL A 474 44.16 8.36 0.12
CA VAL A 474 42.83 7.83 0.44
C VAL A 474 42.17 7.37 -0.85
N ARG A 475 41.63 6.16 -0.85
CA ARG A 475 40.85 5.59 -1.96
C ARG A 475 39.51 5.09 -1.45
N LEU A 476 38.51 5.21 -2.29
CA LEU A 476 37.18 4.65 -2.11
C LEU A 476 37.28 3.13 -2.33
N SER A 477 36.83 2.35 -1.36
CA SER A 477 36.81 0.87 -1.44
C SER A 477 35.42 0.34 -1.80
N LEU A 478 34.36 0.93 -1.26
CA LEU A 478 32.98 0.49 -1.49
C LEU A 478 31.98 1.64 -1.32
N LEU A 479 30.98 1.70 -2.20
CA LEU A 479 29.81 2.55 -2.07
C LEU A 479 28.59 1.69 -1.75
N ARG A 480 27.97 1.92 -0.59
CA ARG A 480 26.74 1.19 -0.19
C ARG A 480 25.54 2.08 -0.48
N GLY A 481 25.10 2.03 -1.73
CA GLY A 481 23.92 2.73 -2.24
C GLY A 481 22.59 2.09 -1.83
N GLY A 482 22.54 0.78 -1.62
CA GLY A 482 21.28 0.03 -1.67
C GLY A 482 21.02 -0.42 -3.11
N SER A 483 19.82 -0.17 -3.62
CA SER A 483 19.44 -0.50 -5.01
C SER A 483 19.89 0.54 -6.04
N TYR A 484 20.46 1.65 -5.59
CA TYR A 484 20.94 2.72 -6.45
C TYR A 484 22.18 2.29 -7.23
N PRO A 485 22.16 2.40 -8.59
CA PRO A 485 23.33 2.15 -9.41
C PRO A 485 24.51 3.00 -8.93
N ASN A 486 25.65 2.36 -8.72
CA ASN A 486 26.85 3.04 -8.27
C ASN A 486 28.08 2.40 -8.89
N CYS A 487 29.13 3.21 -9.03
CA CYS A 487 30.42 2.74 -9.48
C CYS A 487 31.53 3.48 -8.75
N VAL A 488 32.66 2.79 -8.60
CA VAL A 488 33.91 3.37 -8.14
C VAL A 488 34.89 3.29 -9.29
N SER A 489 35.61 4.38 -9.56
CA SER A 489 36.65 4.43 -10.58
C SER A 489 37.74 3.40 -10.29
N ALA A 490 38.38 2.88 -11.34
CA ALA A 490 39.44 1.87 -11.21
C ALA A 490 40.65 2.35 -10.38
N ASP A 491 40.87 3.67 -10.31
CA ASP A 491 41.90 4.28 -9.45
C ASP A 491 41.46 4.46 -7.99
N GLY A 492 40.18 4.22 -7.68
CA GLY A 492 39.56 4.43 -6.38
C GLY A 492 39.50 5.89 -5.95
N ARG A 493 39.75 6.87 -6.84
CA ARG A 493 39.77 8.29 -6.46
C ARG A 493 38.43 8.98 -6.61
N SER A 494 37.53 8.43 -7.41
CA SER A 494 36.18 8.96 -7.56
C SER A 494 35.16 7.84 -7.60
N GLY A 495 33.93 8.18 -7.23
CA GLY A 495 32.79 7.29 -7.30
C GLY A 495 31.54 8.08 -7.61
N VAL A 496 30.57 7.42 -8.24
CA VAL A 496 29.30 8.03 -8.63
C VAL A 496 28.17 7.14 -8.16
N ILE A 497 27.12 7.75 -7.60
CA ILE A 497 25.85 7.10 -7.28
C ILE A 497 24.76 7.83 -8.07
N ASP A 498 24.01 7.08 -8.88
CA ASP A 498 22.84 7.58 -9.59
C ASP A 498 21.59 7.39 -8.70
N VAL A 499 21.02 8.51 -8.25
CA VAL A 499 19.91 8.55 -7.29
C VAL A 499 18.57 8.78 -8.00
N GLY A 500 18.57 9.43 -9.16
CA GLY A 500 17.36 9.82 -9.87
C GLY A 500 16.58 10.94 -9.17
N ASP A 501 15.26 10.82 -9.10
CA ASP A 501 14.39 11.88 -8.59
C ASP A 501 14.29 11.91 -7.05
N LEU A 502 14.21 13.12 -6.46
CA LEU A 502 13.87 13.31 -5.04
C LEU A 502 12.60 14.15 -4.84
N TYR A 503 11.80 13.71 -3.87
CA TYR A 503 10.64 14.43 -3.38
C TYR A 503 11.02 15.51 -2.37
N ALA A 504 10.17 16.51 -2.20
CA ALA A 504 10.36 17.55 -1.19
C ALA A 504 10.45 16.94 0.21
N ASP A 505 11.41 17.42 1.00
CA ASP A 505 11.76 16.94 2.34
C ASP A 505 12.21 15.47 2.39
N GLU A 506 12.51 14.86 1.25
CA GLU A 506 13.00 13.50 1.18
C GLU A 506 14.51 13.43 1.49
N GLU A 507 14.93 12.38 2.19
CA GLU A 507 16.31 12.16 2.60
C GLU A 507 16.88 10.86 1.98
N ARG A 508 18.18 10.88 1.66
CA ARG A 508 18.96 9.74 1.19
C ARG A 508 20.27 9.64 1.93
N ASP A 509 20.54 8.44 2.43
CA ASP A 509 21.73 8.13 3.21
C ASP A 509 22.59 7.08 2.49
N PHE A 510 23.84 7.45 2.19
CA PHE A 510 24.80 6.57 1.53
C PHE A 510 26.05 6.37 2.39
N LEU A 511 26.44 5.10 2.60
CA LEU A 511 27.68 4.79 3.30
C LEU A 511 28.82 4.59 2.30
N ILE A 512 29.91 5.29 2.53
CA ILE A 512 31.12 5.31 1.73
C ILE A 512 32.22 4.69 2.57
N SER A 513 32.81 3.60 2.09
CA SER A 513 33.97 2.98 2.70
C SER A 513 35.23 3.46 2.02
N VAL A 514 36.21 3.91 2.80
CA VAL A 514 37.51 4.40 2.33
C VAL A 514 38.66 3.70 3.06
N ASN A 515 39.82 3.56 2.40
CA ASN A 515 41.03 3.16 3.09
C ASN A 515 41.70 4.39 3.72
N LEU A 516 41.98 4.31 5.02
CA LEU A 516 42.79 5.30 5.73
C LEU A 516 44.21 4.76 5.87
N PRO A 517 45.21 5.39 5.22
CA PRO A 517 46.60 4.99 5.34
C PRO A 517 47.24 5.50 6.64
N VAL A 518 48.36 4.89 7.03
CA VAL A 518 49.26 5.45 8.04
C VAL A 518 49.91 6.72 7.47
N GLU A 519 49.94 7.80 8.26
CA GLU A 519 50.56 9.06 7.87
C GLU A 519 51.81 9.32 8.70
N ALA A 520 52.83 10.00 8.15
CA ALA A 520 54.09 10.22 8.87
C ALA A 520 53.97 11.28 9.98
N SER A 521 53.11 12.27 9.77
CA SER A 521 52.69 13.28 10.75
C SER A 521 51.53 14.08 10.16
N GLY A 522 50.52 14.37 10.98
CA GLY A 522 49.36 15.15 10.56
C GLY A 522 48.39 15.30 11.72
N PHE A 523 47.82 16.50 11.90
CA PHE A 523 46.76 16.71 12.90
C PHE A 523 45.38 16.38 12.32
N GLU A 524 45.24 16.42 10.99
CA GLU A 524 43.97 16.30 10.29
C GLU A 524 44.18 15.76 8.87
N THR A 525 43.30 14.87 8.42
CA THR A 525 43.28 14.36 7.04
C THR A 525 41.95 14.73 6.38
N CYS A 526 42.00 15.32 5.18
CA CYS A 526 40.83 15.48 4.32
C CYS A 526 40.53 14.16 3.60
N LEU A 527 39.38 13.56 3.84
CA LEU A 527 39.05 12.25 3.28
C LEU A 527 38.44 12.37 1.89
N LEU A 528 37.31 13.07 1.78
CA LEU A 528 36.56 13.14 0.54
C LEU A 528 35.77 14.44 0.43
N LYS A 529 35.35 14.73 -0.80
CA LYS A 529 34.44 15.81 -1.15
C LYS A 529 33.21 15.20 -1.82
N VAL A 530 32.02 15.62 -1.39
CA VAL A 530 30.74 15.18 -1.96
C VAL A 530 30.15 16.31 -2.79
N LYS A 531 29.78 15.99 -4.03
CA LYS A 531 29.13 16.90 -4.97
C LYS A 531 27.84 16.27 -5.46
N CYS A 532 26.81 17.08 -5.63
CA CYS A 532 25.54 16.68 -6.20
C CYS A 532 25.28 17.47 -7.48
N VAL A 533 25.02 16.77 -8.58
CA VAL A 533 24.60 17.34 -9.85
C VAL A 533 23.16 16.92 -10.08
N TYR A 534 22.26 17.87 -10.32
CA TYR A 534 20.85 17.58 -10.56
C TYR A 534 20.21 18.58 -11.49
N LYS A 535 19.01 18.24 -11.95
CA LYS A 535 18.18 19.09 -12.79
C LYS A 535 16.97 19.58 -12.02
N ASP A 536 16.72 20.89 -12.08
CA ASP A 536 15.51 21.49 -11.52
C ASP A 536 14.31 21.18 -12.44
N PRO A 537 13.20 20.60 -11.94
CA PRO A 537 12.07 20.23 -12.77
C PRO A 537 11.29 21.41 -13.35
N LEU A 538 11.38 22.60 -12.74
CA LEU A 538 10.68 23.81 -13.16
C LEU A 538 11.49 24.60 -14.18
N THR A 539 12.75 24.90 -13.86
CA THR A 539 13.63 25.70 -14.75
C THR A 539 14.28 24.85 -15.83
N LYS A 540 14.38 23.53 -15.62
CA LYS A 540 15.15 22.57 -16.44
C LYS A 540 16.65 22.85 -16.49
N GLU A 541 17.15 23.72 -15.61
CA GLU A 541 18.57 24.03 -15.48
C GLU A 541 19.27 22.95 -14.66
N ILE A 542 20.54 22.71 -14.98
CA ILE A 542 21.40 21.79 -14.24
C ILE A 542 22.14 22.59 -13.19
N SER A 543 21.96 22.19 -11.94
CA SER A 543 22.59 22.80 -10.77
C SER A 543 23.61 21.85 -10.18
N THR A 544 24.74 22.40 -9.73
CA THR A 544 25.77 21.66 -9.00
C THR A 544 25.90 22.23 -7.61
N VAL A 545 25.89 21.35 -6.61
CA VAL A 545 25.99 21.70 -5.19
C VAL A 545 27.15 20.90 -4.63
N GLU A 546 28.02 21.55 -3.89
CA GLU A 546 29.18 20.91 -3.28
C GLU A 546 29.13 21.14 -1.78
N ASP A 547 29.39 20.08 -1.00
CA ASP A 547 29.62 20.19 0.43
C ASP A 547 31.10 20.49 0.72
N GLY A 548 31.39 20.85 1.98
CA GLY A 548 32.74 20.92 2.49
C GLY A 548 33.49 19.59 2.39
N GLU A 549 34.82 19.67 2.54
CA GLU A 549 35.66 18.47 2.65
C GLU A 549 35.36 17.75 3.97
N VAL A 550 35.19 16.43 3.91
CA VAL A 550 35.07 15.59 5.11
C VAL A 550 36.45 15.44 5.72
N ARG A 551 36.63 15.88 6.96
CA ARG A 551 37.93 15.88 7.64
C ARG A 551 37.85 15.05 8.92
N ILE A 552 38.95 14.38 9.25
CA ILE A 552 39.10 13.67 10.53
C ILE A 552 40.37 14.10 11.22
N ASN A 553 40.36 14.12 12.55
CA ASN A 553 41.56 14.40 13.33
C ASN A 553 42.47 13.16 13.39
N ARG A 554 43.79 13.36 13.34
CA ARG A 554 44.80 12.28 13.38
C ARG A 554 45.77 12.41 14.57
N PRO A 555 45.30 12.33 15.83
CA PRO A 555 46.18 12.49 16.99
C PRO A 555 47.19 11.35 17.13
N GLU A 556 48.19 11.51 18.01
CA GLU A 556 49.14 10.44 18.34
C GLU A 556 48.48 9.34 19.17
N THR A 557 47.62 9.72 20.11
CA THR A 557 46.77 8.82 20.90
C THR A 557 45.31 9.20 20.74
N ALA A 558 44.44 8.23 20.49
CA ALA A 558 43.00 8.46 20.50
C ALA A 558 42.53 8.62 21.95
N GLY A 559 41.93 9.77 22.27
CA GLY A 559 41.18 9.93 23.52
C GLY A 559 39.87 9.13 23.51
N GLU A 560 39.28 8.89 24.68
CA GLU A 560 37.99 8.17 24.77
C GLU A 560 36.88 8.86 23.98
N GLU A 561 36.86 10.20 23.94
CA GLU A 561 35.89 11.00 23.17
C GLU A 561 36.05 10.82 21.65
N ALA A 562 37.29 10.58 21.17
CA ALA A 562 37.59 10.32 19.77
C ALA A 562 37.12 8.94 19.29
N ALA A 563 36.87 8.00 20.20
CA ALA A 563 36.35 6.67 19.88
C ALA A 563 34.81 6.60 19.85
N THR A 564 34.11 7.73 20.07
CA THR A 564 32.66 7.77 20.04
C THR A 564 32.14 7.61 18.62
N VAL A 565 31.38 6.54 18.38
CA VAL A 565 30.79 6.25 17.07
C VAL A 565 29.64 7.22 16.79
N SER A 566 29.61 7.80 15.58
CA SER A 566 28.49 8.63 15.12
C SER A 566 27.19 7.82 15.10
N ILE A 567 26.14 8.36 15.75
CA ILE A 567 24.81 7.76 15.81
C ILE A 567 24.21 7.65 14.42
N GLU A 568 24.44 8.65 13.57
CA GLU A 568 23.96 8.69 12.19
C GLU A 568 24.58 7.57 11.34
N VAL A 569 25.89 7.36 11.46
CA VAL A 569 26.59 6.28 10.76
C VAL A 569 26.14 4.91 11.28
N ASP A 570 26.06 4.72 12.60
CA ASP A 570 25.62 3.47 13.22
C ASP A 570 24.19 3.10 12.80
N ARG A 571 23.27 4.08 12.84
CA ARG A 571 21.88 3.93 12.39
C ARG A 571 21.80 3.40 10.95
N GLN A 572 22.60 3.94 10.04
CA GLN A 572 22.57 3.52 8.64
C GLN A 572 23.28 2.17 8.41
N LYS A 573 24.30 1.84 9.20
CA LYS A 573 24.87 0.48 9.23
C LYS A 573 23.83 -0.54 9.68
N ASN A 574 23.09 -0.23 10.74
CA ASN A 574 22.01 -1.05 11.27
C ASN A 574 20.90 -1.28 10.24
N ARG A 575 20.49 -0.23 9.51
CA ARG A 575 19.53 -0.36 8.40
C ARG A 575 20.01 -1.34 7.33
N LEU A 576 21.24 -1.18 6.83
CA LEU A 576 21.76 -2.05 5.77
C LEU A 576 21.92 -3.49 6.25
N GLN A 577 22.34 -3.68 7.51
CA GLN A 577 22.43 -5.01 8.11
C GLN A 577 21.05 -5.67 8.21
N ALA A 578 20.02 -4.92 8.61
CA ALA A 578 18.65 -5.43 8.63
C ALA A 578 18.14 -5.77 7.24
N ALA A 579 18.40 -4.93 6.23
CA ALA A 579 18.02 -5.22 4.84
C ALA A 579 18.71 -6.51 4.33
N LEU A 580 19.98 -6.72 4.65
CA LEU A 580 20.70 -7.97 4.34
C LEU A 580 20.05 -9.17 5.06
N ALA A 581 19.75 -9.04 6.34
CA ALA A 581 19.09 -10.09 7.11
C ALA A 581 17.68 -10.41 6.56
N MET A 582 16.91 -9.41 6.14
CA MET A 582 15.61 -9.57 5.49
C MET A 582 15.73 -10.37 4.18
N SER A 583 16.74 -10.07 3.34
CA SER A 583 16.97 -10.81 2.09
C SER A 583 17.36 -12.27 2.36
N GLN A 584 18.30 -12.49 3.28
CA GLN A 584 18.76 -13.83 3.66
C GLN A 584 17.63 -14.66 4.29
N ALA A 585 16.83 -14.06 5.17
CA ALA A 585 15.69 -14.72 5.79
C ALA A 585 14.61 -15.06 4.76
N ARG A 586 14.35 -14.17 3.80
CA ARG A 586 13.46 -14.46 2.66
C ARG A 586 13.98 -15.65 1.85
N GLU A 587 15.26 -15.66 1.50
CA GLU A 587 15.88 -16.75 0.73
C GLU A 587 15.76 -18.10 1.44
N ALA A 588 16.04 -18.14 2.75
CA ALA A 588 15.85 -19.34 3.57
C ALA A 588 14.37 -19.78 3.63
N ALA A 589 13.45 -18.82 3.80
CA ALA A 589 12.01 -19.09 3.84
C ALA A 589 11.47 -19.63 2.50
N GLU A 590 11.95 -19.11 1.37
CA GLU A 590 11.62 -19.61 0.03
C GLU A 590 12.12 -21.04 -0.20
N GLN A 591 13.23 -21.43 0.43
CA GLN A 591 13.73 -22.80 0.44
C GLN A 591 12.93 -23.72 1.39
N GLY A 592 11.99 -23.17 2.17
CA GLY A 592 11.19 -23.89 3.14
C GLY A 592 11.81 -23.99 4.54
N ASP A 593 12.97 -23.37 4.76
CA ASP A 593 13.66 -23.34 6.06
C ASP A 593 13.25 -22.10 6.87
N LEU A 594 12.03 -22.14 7.41
CA LEU A 594 11.48 -21.06 8.24
C LEU A 594 12.19 -20.93 9.59
N SER A 595 12.80 -22.00 10.09
CA SER A 595 13.61 -21.98 11.31
C SER A 595 14.85 -21.11 11.15
N THR A 596 15.63 -21.35 10.09
CA THR A 596 16.81 -20.54 9.78
C THR A 596 16.41 -19.11 9.46
N ALA A 597 15.34 -18.91 8.69
CA ALA A 597 14.82 -17.57 8.41
C ALA A 597 14.50 -16.78 9.68
N SER A 598 13.77 -17.40 10.61
CA SER A 598 13.42 -16.78 11.90
C SER A 598 14.65 -16.50 12.76
N SER A 599 15.64 -17.41 12.78
CA SER A 599 16.89 -17.25 13.52
C SER A 599 17.75 -16.11 12.98
N ILE A 600 17.81 -15.93 11.65
CA ILE A 600 18.51 -14.81 11.01
C ILE A 600 17.92 -13.47 11.48
N ILE A 601 16.59 -13.36 11.48
CA ILE A 601 15.89 -12.16 11.94
C ILE A 601 16.13 -11.93 13.42
N GLU A 602 16.00 -12.96 14.26
CA GLU A 602 16.21 -12.86 15.70
C GLU A 602 17.64 -12.41 16.05
N ASN A 603 18.65 -12.97 15.38
CA ASN A 603 20.04 -12.55 15.55
C ASN A 603 20.24 -11.09 15.13
N CYS A 604 19.64 -10.66 14.01
CA CYS A 604 19.71 -9.27 13.58
C CYS A 604 19.08 -8.32 14.60
N ARG A 605 17.92 -8.69 15.17
CA ARG A 605 17.25 -7.91 16.24
C ARG A 605 18.10 -7.82 17.50
N HIS A 606 18.77 -8.91 17.88
CA HIS A 606 19.70 -8.90 19.01
C HIS A 606 20.90 -7.96 18.78
N ILE A 607 21.49 -7.96 17.58
CA ILE A 607 22.58 -7.04 17.23
C ILE A 607 22.08 -5.59 17.22
N LEU A 608 20.92 -5.34 16.59
CA LEU A 608 20.29 -4.02 16.54
C LEU A 608 19.99 -3.47 17.94
N GLY A 609 19.45 -4.30 18.85
CA GLY A 609 19.14 -3.91 20.23
C GLY A 609 20.38 -3.52 21.06
N ASN A 610 21.56 -4.00 20.69
CA ASN A 610 22.82 -3.71 21.36
C ASN A 610 23.62 -2.56 20.73
N SER A 611 23.21 -2.07 19.56
CA SER A 611 23.85 -0.97 18.84
C SER A 611 23.80 0.35 19.59
N VAL A 612 24.65 1.30 19.19
CA VAL A 612 24.75 2.61 19.83
C VAL A 612 23.50 3.42 19.54
N SER A 613 23.02 3.43 18.29
CA SER A 613 21.85 4.21 17.88
C SER A 613 20.56 3.77 18.61
N THR A 614 20.37 2.47 18.81
CA THR A 614 19.21 1.97 19.58
C THR A 614 19.28 2.36 21.05
N LYS A 615 20.46 2.27 21.68
CA LYS A 615 20.67 2.68 23.08
C LYS A 615 20.47 4.18 23.28
N SER A 616 20.78 4.99 22.26
CA SER A 616 20.53 6.43 22.24
C SER A 616 19.08 6.81 21.95
N GLY A 617 18.21 5.84 21.67
CA GLY A 617 16.78 6.06 21.47
C GLY A 617 16.39 6.50 20.05
N ASP A 618 17.17 6.14 19.03
CA ASP A 618 16.87 6.51 17.64
C ASP A 618 15.56 5.84 17.14
N MET A 619 14.66 6.66 16.60
CA MET A 619 13.34 6.22 16.16
C MET A 619 13.36 5.29 14.95
N LEU A 620 14.34 5.43 14.04
CA LEU A 620 14.44 4.55 12.88
C LEU A 620 14.82 3.14 13.33
N CYS A 621 15.76 3.01 14.27
CA CYS A 621 16.15 1.71 14.83
C CYS A 621 15.00 1.02 15.59
N PHE A 622 14.18 1.77 16.34
CA PHE A 622 12.98 1.19 16.97
C PHE A 622 11.93 0.76 15.95
N GLY A 623 11.70 1.57 14.91
CA GLY A 623 10.82 1.20 13.80
C GLY A 623 11.29 -0.10 13.13
N LEU A 624 12.59 -0.20 12.87
CA LEU A 624 13.24 -1.36 12.26
C LEU A 624 13.13 -2.63 13.13
N ASP A 625 13.29 -2.55 14.44
CA ASP A 625 13.09 -3.71 15.32
C ASP A 625 11.64 -4.21 15.28
N ASN A 626 10.67 -3.28 15.30
CA ASN A 626 9.25 -3.63 15.18
C ASN A 626 8.94 -4.28 13.83
N GLU A 627 9.50 -3.76 12.73
CA GLU A 627 9.36 -4.36 11.41
C GLU A 627 9.92 -5.79 11.37
N LEU A 628 11.13 -5.99 11.88
CA LEU A 628 11.77 -7.32 11.95
C LEU A 628 10.95 -8.28 12.81
N LYS A 629 10.36 -7.80 13.91
CA LYS A 629 9.45 -8.60 14.74
C LYS A 629 8.20 -9.03 13.96
N GLU A 630 7.57 -8.12 13.22
CA GLU A 630 6.41 -8.42 12.39
C GLU A 630 6.73 -9.44 11.28
N MET A 631 7.94 -9.36 10.70
CA MET A 631 8.43 -10.35 9.73
C MET A 631 8.57 -11.73 10.38
N GLN A 632 9.14 -11.80 11.58
CA GLN A 632 9.27 -13.05 12.35
C GLN A 632 7.89 -13.68 12.64
N GLU A 633 6.92 -12.88 13.05
CA GLU A 633 5.55 -13.34 13.30
C GLU A 633 4.89 -13.88 12.02
N ARG A 634 5.12 -13.22 10.88
CA ARG A 634 4.65 -13.69 9.56
C ARG A 634 5.44 -14.85 8.97
N MET A 635 6.48 -15.34 9.64
CA MET A 635 7.21 -16.57 9.30
C MET A 635 6.77 -17.78 10.14
N ALA A 636 5.73 -17.65 10.98
CA ALA A 636 5.28 -18.72 11.88
C ALA A 636 4.90 -20.03 11.19
N SER A 637 4.43 -19.97 9.94
CA SER A 637 4.18 -21.16 9.13
C SER A 637 4.33 -20.82 7.64
N ARG A 638 4.51 -21.86 6.82
CA ARG A 638 4.65 -21.71 5.37
C ARG A 638 3.44 -21.01 4.76
N HIS A 639 2.24 -21.35 5.22
CA HIS A 639 1.01 -20.73 4.72
C HIS A 639 0.95 -19.22 5.03
N VAL A 640 1.29 -18.82 6.25
CA VAL A 640 1.31 -17.38 6.64
C VAL A 640 2.37 -16.62 5.85
N TYR A 641 3.55 -17.22 5.69
CA TYR A 641 4.63 -16.65 4.88
C TYR A 641 4.20 -16.46 3.42
N GLU A 642 3.60 -17.47 2.79
CA GLU A 642 3.16 -17.39 1.39
C GLU A 642 2.01 -16.41 1.20
N THR A 643 1.11 -16.29 2.17
CA THR A 643 -0.12 -15.46 2.10
C THR A 643 0.16 -13.97 2.31
N SER A 644 1.04 -13.61 3.25
CA SER A 644 1.34 -12.20 3.55
C SER A 644 2.80 -11.93 3.90
N GLY A 645 3.51 -12.87 4.53
CA GLY A 645 4.90 -12.66 4.97
C GLY A 645 5.88 -12.32 3.83
N ARG A 646 5.80 -13.03 2.70
CA ARG A 646 6.61 -12.78 1.50
C ARG A 646 6.44 -11.35 1.01
N ALA A 647 5.19 -10.94 0.77
CA ALA A 647 4.87 -9.61 0.26
C ALA A 647 5.29 -8.51 1.24
N PHE A 648 5.09 -8.74 2.54
CA PHE A 648 5.54 -7.82 3.60
C PHE A 648 7.07 -7.61 3.57
N ILE A 649 7.85 -8.68 3.50
CA ILE A 649 9.32 -8.59 3.45
C ILE A 649 9.79 -7.92 2.16
N LEU A 650 9.20 -8.25 1.01
CA LEU A 650 9.55 -7.63 -0.28
C LEU A 650 9.23 -6.13 -0.30
N SER A 651 8.10 -5.71 0.29
CA SER A 651 7.78 -4.29 0.44
C SER A 651 8.75 -3.58 1.39
N GLY A 652 9.16 -4.27 2.48
CA GLY A 652 10.20 -3.80 3.39
C GLY A 652 11.56 -3.61 2.73
N LEU A 653 12.01 -4.61 1.98
CA LEU A 653 13.24 -4.56 1.18
C LEU A 653 13.20 -3.44 0.15
N SER A 654 12.09 -3.29 -0.59
CA SER A 654 11.93 -2.19 -1.56
C SER A 654 12.08 -0.82 -0.88
N SER A 655 11.42 -0.64 0.27
CA SER A 655 11.46 0.61 1.01
C SER A 655 12.85 0.93 1.57
N HIS A 656 13.54 -0.04 2.18
CA HIS A 656 14.89 0.19 2.72
C HIS A 656 15.95 0.33 1.63
N SER A 657 15.84 -0.42 0.53
CA SER A 657 16.87 -0.40 -0.53
C SER A 657 16.78 0.86 -1.41
N TRP A 658 15.57 1.37 -1.63
CA TRP A 658 15.31 2.65 -2.29
C TRP A 658 15.18 3.84 -1.32
N GLN A 659 15.17 3.61 0.00
CA GLN A 659 14.96 4.63 1.02
C GLN A 659 13.69 5.46 0.78
N ARG A 660 12.62 4.79 0.35
CA ARG A 660 11.33 5.38 -0.02
C ARG A 660 10.20 4.75 0.77
N ALA A 661 9.15 5.52 1.06
CA ALA A 661 8.00 5.01 1.78
C ALA A 661 7.20 4.04 0.89
N THR A 662 6.87 2.86 1.41
CA THR A 662 5.97 1.88 0.78
C THR A 662 4.81 1.57 1.72
N ALA A 663 3.69 1.09 1.17
CA ALA A 663 2.63 0.53 2.01
C ALA A 663 3.00 -0.92 2.39
N ARG A 664 2.76 -1.27 3.65
CA ARG A 664 3.10 -2.58 4.23
C ARG A 664 1.93 -3.11 5.06
N GLY A 665 1.11 -3.98 4.50
CA GLY A 665 -0.02 -4.54 5.23
C GLY A 665 -1.04 -3.47 5.63
N ASP A 666 -1.22 -3.24 6.94
CA ASP A 666 -2.09 -2.21 7.53
C ASP A 666 -1.30 -0.98 8.05
N SER A 667 -0.02 -0.87 7.71
CA SER A 667 0.92 0.17 8.20
C SER A 667 0.57 1.62 7.79
N THR A 668 -0.56 1.86 7.12
CA THR A 668 -1.04 3.21 6.85
C THR A 668 -1.82 3.81 8.04
N ASP A 669 -2.11 3.01 9.07
CA ASP A 669 -2.73 3.53 10.29
C ASP A 669 -1.77 4.45 11.05
N GLN A 670 -2.28 5.59 11.52
CA GLN A 670 -1.48 6.64 12.18
C GLN A 670 -0.83 6.15 13.48
N SER A 671 -1.32 5.04 14.02
CA SER A 671 -0.84 4.34 15.22
C SER A 671 0.43 3.52 15.00
N SER A 672 0.76 3.18 13.75
CA SER A 672 1.96 2.42 13.42
C SER A 672 3.22 3.28 13.62
N LEU A 673 4.17 2.77 14.40
CA LEU A 673 5.46 3.42 14.66
C LEU A 673 6.38 3.45 13.42
N ILE A 674 5.92 2.91 12.30
CA ILE A 674 6.68 2.69 11.08
C ILE A 674 6.30 3.78 10.06
N ARG A 675 6.89 4.97 10.24
CA ARG A 675 6.77 6.12 9.31
C ARG A 675 8.05 6.37 8.52
N ALA A 676 8.90 5.36 8.38
CA ALA A 676 10.19 5.50 7.72
C ALA A 676 9.98 6.04 6.29
N TYR A 677 10.75 7.08 5.94
CA TYR A 677 10.76 7.70 4.62
C TYR A 677 9.49 8.43 4.17
N GLN A 678 8.50 8.64 5.06
CA GLN A 678 7.32 9.45 4.74
C GLN A 678 7.67 10.94 4.73
N THR A 679 7.35 11.64 3.64
CA THR A 679 7.49 13.10 3.57
C THR A 679 6.23 13.80 4.12
N PRO A 680 6.31 15.11 4.45
CA PRO A 680 5.15 15.89 4.86
C PRO A 680 4.03 15.89 3.80
N SER A 681 4.39 15.92 2.51
CA SER A 681 3.41 15.83 1.40
C SER A 681 2.65 14.50 1.40
N MET A 682 3.36 13.39 1.59
CA MET A 682 2.74 12.05 1.73
C MET A 682 1.79 11.99 2.92
N THR A 683 2.22 12.49 4.07
CA THR A 683 1.43 12.52 5.31
C THR A 683 0.16 13.37 5.14
N GLN A 684 0.27 14.50 4.43
CA GLN A 684 -0.88 15.35 4.12
C GLN A 684 -1.89 14.61 3.21
N MET A 685 -1.42 13.90 2.19
CA MET A 685 -2.28 13.12 1.30
C MET A 685 -2.96 11.96 2.02
N LEU A 686 -2.24 11.25 2.90
CA LEU A 686 -2.81 10.23 3.78
C LEU A 686 -3.93 10.80 4.66
N THR A 687 -3.68 11.96 5.29
CA THR A 687 -4.68 12.63 6.12
C THR A 687 -5.93 13.01 5.30
N ARG A 688 -5.75 13.48 4.05
CA ARG A 688 -6.87 13.77 3.14
C ARG A 688 -7.65 12.52 2.75
N SER A 689 -6.94 11.42 2.48
CA SER A 689 -7.56 10.12 2.17
C SER A 689 -8.46 9.65 3.31
N GLN A 690 -7.94 9.69 4.54
CA GLN A 690 -8.66 9.30 5.75
C GLN A 690 -9.85 10.22 6.04
N ALA A 691 -9.71 11.53 5.83
CA ALA A 691 -10.83 12.46 5.96
C ALA A 691 -11.96 12.17 4.94
N MET A 692 -11.62 11.81 3.71
CA MET A 692 -12.60 11.37 2.69
C MET A 692 -13.22 10.00 2.98
N LEU A 693 -12.56 9.15 3.77
CA LEU A 693 -13.15 7.90 4.24
C LEU A 693 -14.21 8.13 5.31
N LEU A 694 -14.00 9.12 6.18
CA LEU A 694 -14.91 9.50 7.26
C LEU A 694 -16.06 10.41 6.81
N ALA A 695 -15.85 11.21 5.77
CA ALA A 695 -16.91 11.99 5.14
C ALA A 695 -17.78 11.09 4.26
N SER A 696 -18.98 10.72 4.73
CA SER A 696 -20.04 10.20 3.85
C SER A 696 -20.21 11.12 2.64
N PRO A 697 -20.51 10.61 1.43
CA PRO A 697 -20.70 11.46 0.26
C PRO A 697 -21.78 12.49 0.60
N PRO A 698 -21.59 13.79 0.27
CA PRO A 698 -22.66 14.74 0.42
C PRO A 698 -23.82 14.22 -0.43
N SER A 699 -24.97 13.99 0.20
CA SER A 699 -26.23 13.84 -0.50
C SER A 699 -26.33 15.03 -1.43
N GLN A 700 -26.25 14.78 -2.75
CA GLN A 700 -26.56 15.76 -3.76
C GLN A 700 -27.99 16.23 -3.49
N THR A 701 -28.12 17.36 -2.82
CA THR A 701 -29.35 18.11 -2.76
C THR A 701 -29.57 18.61 -4.17
N LEU A 702 -30.42 17.91 -4.91
CA LEU A 702 -31.06 18.42 -6.11
C LEU A 702 -31.72 19.75 -5.74
N THR A 703 -31.01 20.84 -5.96
CA THR A 703 -31.58 22.17 -5.98
C THR A 703 -32.43 22.25 -7.23
N GLN A 704 -33.73 22.01 -7.05
CA GLN A 704 -34.75 22.32 -8.05
C GLN A 704 -34.62 23.81 -8.41
N PRO A 705 -34.54 24.18 -9.70
CA PRO A 705 -34.57 25.58 -10.08
C PRO A 705 -35.96 26.14 -9.77
N LEU A 706 -36.01 27.22 -9.00
CA LEU A 706 -37.21 28.01 -8.74
C LEU A 706 -37.74 28.55 -10.08
N LEU A 707 -38.83 27.96 -10.57
CA LEU A 707 -39.64 28.49 -11.65
C LEU A 707 -40.25 29.82 -11.21
N TYR A 708 -39.78 30.90 -11.84
CA TYR A 708 -40.32 32.24 -11.70
C TYR A 708 -41.74 32.27 -12.29
N TRP A 709 -42.75 32.46 -11.45
CA TRP A 709 -44.14 32.58 -11.89
C TRP A 709 -44.35 33.93 -12.59
N SER A 710 -44.46 33.90 -13.92
CA SER A 710 -44.93 35.04 -14.72
C SER A 710 -46.41 35.31 -14.44
N SER A 711 -46.72 36.58 -14.17
CA SER A 711 -48.04 37.15 -13.95
C SER A 711 -49.00 36.92 -15.11
N LYS A 712 -50.23 36.49 -14.81
CA LYS A 712 -51.37 36.45 -15.76
C LYS A 712 -51.87 37.88 -16.04
N PRO A 713 -52.21 38.24 -17.29
CA PRO A 713 -53.01 39.42 -17.56
C PRO A 713 -54.50 39.12 -17.35
N LYS A 714 -55.24 40.09 -16.78
CA LYS A 714 -56.70 40.10 -16.75
C LYS A 714 -57.25 40.28 -18.18
N ALA A 715 -58.26 39.50 -18.55
CA ALA A 715 -59.18 39.85 -19.63
C ALA A 715 -60.56 40.14 -19.01
N ARG A 716 -61.25 41.12 -19.60
CA ARG A 716 -62.67 41.43 -19.37
C ARG A 716 -63.56 40.27 -19.74
#